data_AF-A0A949FMY6-F1
#
_entry.id   AF-A0A949FMY6-F1
#
_cell.length_a   1.000
_cell.length_b   1.000
_cell.length_c   1.000
_cell.angle_alpha   90.00
_cell.angle_beta   90.00
_cell.angle_gamma   90.00
#
_symmetry.space_group_name_H-M   'P 1'
#
loop_
_entity.id
_entity.type
_entity.pdbx_description
1 polymer ?
#
loop_
_entity_poly.entity_id
_entity_poly.type
_entity_poly.pdbx_seq_one_letter_code
_entity_poly.pdbx_strand_id
1 'polypeptide(L)'
;MKTTLEPGSNGNFIVGNRPINYRARLVGLGDTFDTSTNLGTIGSSSVPLTSVLLTSSIESEIHQLDLLGAADDPGQRIVPESFDNHINPSFGGDDFQGIRTIYYNFRVNYGTVNGLPAINAISEKQKERIREALALWSNKLGVQFVETATNGLTFALGETSTVPQFGFTTRSTSTFSVRIDPAYQNSLAVFSASNAWEDNYGEDLTRSAAASIGLMLGLSNAGNLPASELMNFDAGFINFPPSGSDRNFEPIFPGNQDVLHGQYIHRPEGSDIDLYRFDIDFGPNGKSRQGVLVAETFAERAANSSSLDTRLALYKEVQATATSNLNAGQSVQVKFTAVQPGKLGNNLQVFVTRSPRGVGQLPLVQTFPNAISVDLNSTTGSETTLEQFVQAIDNDLAARSLVKIELVSGSPSALIGNRDVTFSPITLQGGRVDLIAQNDNYFSQDSLIRLNLDSGVYYLGVSASGNDKYDPVIPDTGYGGRSQGKYDLRLTFRAQTDSSDSIQDISGSNGDISVPFDGDADGQPGGVYNFWFETRQLDRSFRFNAGGSPALEGRLVTLTGSDGIVRRFEFSSDANIGVGNTLVPYTDTSDETALASALANAINARTELGIQALSSGAVVRLRGERLLQFSPDLSVIDVAGKTIFVDKSAGPNADGSLTRPFNNIAQVGVPSAFSSTFPGDIVRIVGNGGSDGRLETVGDNIAYEIGYGLLQGSVLSDGPSMDIPKGVTVMIDAGAIFKSNRSRIGVGSSTLGIDRSGGALQVLGAPILLDRSGNAVKASDGLNAPGSVFFTSWLDESIGLDNYSPTTTPAAGNWGGLVFKRDLDISAGRFDLEDEGIFRQYVNHADIRYAGSSAVIVDSIQQIVNAVQIVDMRPTISNNRITRSADAAI
;
A
#
# COMPACT_ATOMS: atom_id res chain seq x y z
N MET A 1 0.60 -6.88 33.03
CA MET A 1 1.50 -6.00 32.24
C MET A 1 2.67 -5.59 33.14
N LYS A 2 3.91 -6.06 32.90
CA LYS A 2 5.12 -5.56 33.59
C LYS A 2 5.93 -4.77 32.58
N THR A 3 5.89 -3.45 32.69
CA THR A 3 6.66 -2.53 31.84
C THR A 3 8.02 -2.29 32.47
N THR A 4 9.11 -2.47 31.72
CA THR A 4 10.42 -1.95 32.11
C THR A 4 10.63 -0.65 31.37
N LEU A 5 10.68 0.47 32.10
CA LEU A 5 11.01 1.78 31.54
C LEU A 5 12.52 1.82 31.24
N GLU A 6 12.92 2.61 30.23
CA GLU A 6 14.35 2.88 30.02
C GLU A 6 14.95 3.51 31.29
N PRO A 7 16.21 3.17 31.64
CA PRO A 7 16.88 3.77 32.79
C PRO A 7 16.85 5.31 32.70
N GLY A 8 16.11 5.94 33.61
CA GLY A 8 15.92 7.40 33.66
C GLY A 8 14.55 7.90 33.22
N SER A 9 13.69 7.05 32.65
CA SER A 9 12.29 7.39 32.36
C SER A 9 11.39 7.12 33.57
N ASN A 10 10.38 7.97 33.77
CA ASN A 10 9.34 7.79 34.78
C ASN A 10 7.96 8.14 34.21
N GLY A 11 6.90 8.00 35.02
CA GLY A 11 5.52 8.22 34.58
C GLY A 11 5.21 9.62 34.01
N ASN A 12 6.13 10.58 34.12
CA ASN A 12 5.98 11.95 33.63
C ASN A 12 7.11 12.41 32.69
N PHE A 13 8.13 11.58 32.41
CA PHE A 13 9.31 12.01 31.64
C PHE A 13 9.90 10.84 30.85
N ILE A 14 10.11 11.04 29.54
CA ILE A 14 10.75 10.09 28.62
C ILE A 14 12.08 10.68 28.15
N VAL A 15 13.16 9.92 28.25
CA VAL A 15 14.48 10.32 27.74
C VAL A 15 14.72 9.58 26.41
N GLY A 16 14.55 10.27 25.28
CA GLY A 16 14.96 9.77 23.94
C GLY A 16 13.89 9.88 22.84
N ASN A 17 14.30 10.27 21.63
CA ASN A 17 13.44 10.45 20.45
C ASN A 17 13.48 9.23 19.50
N ARG A 18 13.38 8.01 20.03
CA ARG A 18 13.33 6.78 19.22
C ARG A 18 11.89 6.27 19.08
N PRO A 19 11.47 5.76 17.91
CA PRO A 19 10.22 5.05 17.76
C PRO A 19 10.19 3.85 18.72
N ILE A 20 9.21 3.83 19.63
CA ILE A 20 9.02 2.72 20.56
C ILE A 20 8.29 1.61 19.81
N ASN A 21 9.03 0.59 19.38
CA ASN A 21 8.44 -0.66 18.90
C ASN A 21 8.01 -1.49 20.11
N TYR A 22 6.71 -1.51 20.41
CA TYR A 22 6.17 -2.42 21.43
C TYR A 22 6.23 -3.86 20.92
N ARG A 23 6.89 -4.75 21.68
CA ARG A 23 6.73 -6.21 21.54
C ARG A 23 6.01 -6.71 22.78
N ALA A 24 4.75 -7.11 22.62
CA ALA A 24 3.97 -7.76 23.66
C ALA A 24 3.77 -9.24 23.27
N ARG A 25 4.06 -10.15 24.20
CA ARG A 25 3.67 -11.56 24.08
C ARG A 25 2.34 -11.72 24.80
N LEU A 26 1.30 -12.05 24.06
CA LEU A 26 -0.04 -12.33 24.61
C LEU A 26 -0.20 -13.85 24.79
N VAL A 27 -1.00 -14.27 25.76
CA VAL A 27 -1.28 -15.70 26.06
C VAL A 27 -2.77 -15.79 26.42
N GLY A 28 -3.51 -16.70 25.78
CA GLY A 28 -4.94 -16.89 26.00
C GLY A 28 -5.75 -15.67 25.54
N LEU A 29 -5.64 -15.32 24.27
CA LEU A 29 -6.46 -14.28 23.66
C LEU A 29 -7.85 -14.91 23.47
N GLY A 30 -8.89 -14.32 24.04
CA GLY A 30 -10.22 -14.95 24.01
C GLY A 30 -10.74 -15.23 22.59
N ASP A 31 -11.51 -16.31 22.49
CA ASP A 31 -12.13 -16.85 21.28
C ASP A 31 -13.50 -16.22 20.94
N THR A 32 -14.06 -15.45 21.87
CA THR A 32 -15.36 -14.78 21.72
C THR A 32 -15.24 -13.26 21.62
N PHE A 33 -16.26 -12.59 21.04
CA PHE A 33 -16.32 -11.13 21.01
C PHE A 33 -16.19 -10.48 22.40
N ASP A 34 -16.68 -11.14 23.44
CA ASP A 34 -16.65 -10.66 24.83
C ASP A 34 -15.28 -10.87 25.50
N THR A 35 -14.55 -11.92 25.12
CA THR A 35 -13.23 -12.26 25.67
C THR A 35 -12.06 -11.74 24.82
N SER A 36 -12.36 -11.10 23.68
CA SER A 36 -11.38 -10.55 22.75
C SER A 36 -10.40 -9.55 23.37
N THR A 37 -9.20 -9.49 22.80
CA THR A 37 -8.17 -8.54 23.22
C THR A 37 -8.39 -7.18 22.58
N ASN A 38 -8.66 -6.18 23.41
CA ASN A 38 -8.90 -4.82 22.96
C ASN A 38 -7.59 -4.07 22.66
N LEU A 39 -7.37 -3.73 21.39
CA LEU A 39 -6.25 -2.93 20.88
C LEU A 39 -6.52 -1.41 20.95
N GLY A 40 -7.75 -0.99 21.29
CA GLY A 40 -8.17 0.39 21.34
C GLY A 40 -8.42 1.01 19.96
N THR A 41 -8.31 2.33 19.85
CA THR A 41 -8.51 3.07 18.59
C THR A 41 -7.24 3.05 17.75
N ILE A 42 -7.30 2.45 16.56
CA ILE A 42 -6.15 2.38 15.64
C ILE A 42 -6.31 3.29 14.42
N GLY A 43 -7.45 3.95 14.27
CA GLY A 43 -7.68 4.93 13.21
C GLY A 43 -8.55 6.08 13.70
N SER A 44 -8.09 7.31 13.52
CA SER A 44 -8.90 8.50 13.80
C SER A 44 -8.42 9.71 13.00
N SER A 45 -9.07 10.87 13.17
CA SER A 45 -8.56 12.12 12.61
C SER A 45 -7.20 12.55 13.20
N SER A 46 -6.90 12.16 14.44
CA SER A 46 -5.63 12.44 15.13
C SER A 46 -4.58 11.33 14.96
N VAL A 47 -5.01 10.13 14.56
CA VAL A 47 -4.14 8.97 14.31
C VAL A 47 -4.35 8.50 12.85
N PRO A 48 -3.73 9.18 11.87
CA PRO A 48 -3.93 8.90 10.45
C PRO A 48 -3.18 7.65 9.96
N LEU A 49 -2.18 7.19 10.72
CA LEU A 49 -1.42 5.98 10.44
C LEU A 49 -1.14 5.25 11.74
N THR A 50 -1.48 3.97 11.78
CA THR A 50 -1.11 3.04 12.85
C THR A 50 -0.45 1.82 12.24
N SER A 51 0.59 1.31 12.89
CA SER A 51 1.20 0.02 12.59
C SER A 51 1.51 -0.69 13.90
N VAL A 52 0.90 -1.86 14.11
CA VAL A 52 1.10 -2.71 15.28
C VAL A 52 1.63 -4.06 14.83
N LEU A 53 2.59 -4.60 15.58
CA LEU A 53 3.06 -5.97 15.43
C LEU A 53 2.77 -6.72 16.74
N LEU A 54 1.95 -7.76 16.65
CA LEU A 54 1.55 -8.61 17.77
C LEU A 54 2.14 -10.00 17.57
N THR A 55 2.50 -10.68 18.65
CA THR A 55 3.03 -12.06 18.59
C THR A 55 2.20 -12.95 19.50
N SER A 56 1.71 -14.07 18.96
CA SER A 56 0.94 -15.09 19.67
C SER A 56 1.20 -16.49 19.08
N SER A 57 0.42 -17.48 19.52
CA SER A 57 0.41 -18.83 18.97
C SER A 57 -0.99 -19.41 19.01
N ILE A 58 -1.36 -20.13 17.96
CA ILE A 58 -2.52 -21.02 17.94
C ILE A 58 -2.11 -22.34 18.59
N GLU A 59 -2.70 -22.64 19.72
CA GLU A 59 -2.47 -23.86 20.50
C GLU A 59 -3.53 -24.94 20.21
N SER A 60 -3.26 -26.18 20.63
CA SER A 60 -4.22 -27.28 20.53
C SER A 60 -5.03 -27.39 21.81
N GLU A 61 -6.34 -27.59 21.71
CA GLU A 61 -7.18 -27.92 22.85
C GLU A 61 -7.58 -29.40 22.84
N ILE A 62 -7.89 -29.95 24.02
CA ILE A 62 -8.17 -31.38 24.17
C ILE A 62 -9.68 -31.63 24.15
N HIS A 63 -10.16 -32.43 23.20
CA HIS A 63 -11.52 -32.95 23.21
C HIS A 63 -11.55 -34.43 23.61
N GLN A 64 -12.45 -34.81 24.53
CA GLN A 64 -12.62 -36.19 25.03
C GLN A 64 -13.46 -37.08 24.10
N LEU A 65 -13.69 -36.68 22.86
CA LEU A 65 -14.55 -37.39 21.91
C LEU A 65 -13.73 -37.93 20.73
N ASP A 66 -13.92 -39.21 20.43
CA ASP A 66 -13.42 -39.82 19.20
C ASP A 66 -14.32 -39.42 18.02
N LEU A 67 -13.70 -39.19 16.86
CA LEU A 67 -14.46 -38.92 15.63
C LEU A 67 -15.04 -40.20 15.05
N LEU A 68 -16.01 -40.06 14.16
CA LEU A 68 -16.48 -41.17 13.32
C LEU A 68 -15.37 -41.57 12.35
N GLY A 69 -15.35 -42.84 11.95
CA GLY A 69 -14.34 -43.44 11.09
C GLY A 69 -13.65 -44.65 11.72
N ALA A 70 -14.07 -45.13 12.88
CA ALA A 70 -13.48 -46.32 13.50
C ALA A 70 -13.81 -47.59 12.70
N ALA A 71 -12.95 -48.61 12.80
CA ALA A 71 -13.18 -49.89 12.13
C ALA A 71 -14.38 -50.67 12.70
N ASP A 72 -14.83 -50.34 13.91
CA ASP A 72 -15.97 -50.91 14.63
C ASP A 72 -17.22 -50.03 14.62
N ASP A 73 -17.21 -48.92 13.85
CA ASP A 73 -18.39 -48.06 13.73
C ASP A 73 -19.61 -48.79 13.15
N PRO A 74 -20.83 -48.50 13.63
CA PRO A 74 -22.05 -49.12 13.11
C PRO A 74 -22.21 -48.91 11.59
N GLY A 75 -22.39 -50.01 10.84
CA GLY A 75 -22.53 -49.99 9.39
C GLY A 75 -21.26 -50.39 8.62
N GLN A 76 -20.14 -50.59 9.32
CA GLN A 76 -18.90 -51.15 8.76
C GLN A 76 -19.02 -52.65 8.47
N ARG A 77 -18.29 -53.13 7.45
CA ARG A 77 -18.20 -54.56 7.13
C ARG A 77 -17.22 -55.23 8.10
N ILE A 78 -17.72 -55.93 9.10
CA ILE A 78 -16.89 -56.67 10.06
C ILE A 78 -16.32 -57.93 9.39
N VAL A 79 -15.00 -57.96 9.15
CA VAL A 79 -14.26 -59.12 8.66
C VAL A 79 -13.10 -59.43 9.61
N PRO A 80 -12.61 -60.69 9.70
CA PRO A 80 -11.43 -61.01 10.50
C PRO A 80 -10.22 -60.14 10.09
N GLU A 81 -9.31 -59.83 11.03
CA GLU A 81 -8.14 -58.94 10.82
C GLU A 81 -7.23 -59.33 9.63
N SER A 82 -7.35 -60.56 9.13
CA SER A 82 -6.66 -61.05 7.94
C SER A 82 -7.29 -60.66 6.59
N PHE A 83 -8.39 -59.90 6.60
CA PHE A 83 -9.12 -59.44 5.41
C PHE A 83 -9.14 -57.89 5.30
N ASP A 84 -9.44 -57.38 4.10
CA ASP A 84 -9.53 -55.95 3.80
C ASP A 84 -10.39 -55.17 4.81
N ASN A 85 -9.75 -54.22 5.49
CA ASN A 85 -10.32 -53.27 6.45
C ASN A 85 -9.99 -51.84 5.98
N HIS A 86 -10.48 -50.81 6.67
CA HIS A 86 -10.21 -49.41 6.32
C HIS A 86 -9.02 -48.83 7.09
N ILE A 87 -8.78 -49.34 8.30
CA ILE A 87 -7.69 -48.95 9.19
C ILE A 87 -6.74 -50.13 9.37
N ASN A 88 -5.44 -49.83 9.43
CA ASN A 88 -4.41 -50.81 9.79
C ASN A 88 -4.49 -51.07 11.31
N PRO A 89 -4.61 -52.33 11.77
CA PRO A 89 -4.74 -52.66 13.20
C PRO A 89 -3.59 -52.18 14.10
N SER A 90 -2.46 -51.77 13.52
CA SER A 90 -1.34 -51.17 14.25
C SER A 90 -1.57 -49.68 14.59
N PHE A 91 -2.70 -49.12 14.17
CA PHE A 91 -3.13 -47.74 14.39
C PHE A 91 -4.50 -47.76 15.09
N GLY A 92 -4.79 -46.74 15.88
CA GLY A 92 -6.06 -46.57 16.59
C GLY A 92 -6.59 -45.14 16.42
N GLY A 93 -7.66 -44.82 17.15
CA GLY A 93 -8.14 -43.44 17.27
C GLY A 93 -7.04 -42.52 17.79
N ASP A 94 -7.03 -41.28 17.31
CA ASP A 94 -5.96 -40.34 17.59
C ASP A 94 -5.87 -39.98 19.08
N ASP A 95 -4.82 -40.44 19.74
CA ASP A 95 -4.50 -40.14 21.13
C ASP A 95 -3.48 -39.00 21.29
N PHE A 96 -3.04 -38.40 20.19
CA PHE A 96 -2.09 -37.30 20.18
C PHE A 96 -2.79 -35.97 20.44
N GLN A 97 -2.15 -35.11 21.22
CA GLN A 97 -2.67 -33.77 21.50
C GLN A 97 -2.25 -32.80 20.40
N GLY A 98 -3.24 -32.31 19.64
CA GLY A 98 -3.04 -31.34 18.56
C GLY A 98 -2.56 -31.96 17.25
N ILE A 99 -1.84 -31.17 16.47
CA ILE A 99 -1.43 -31.54 15.11
C ILE A 99 -0.11 -32.30 15.11
N ARG A 100 -0.12 -33.53 14.58
CA ARG A 100 1.04 -34.43 14.58
C ARG A 100 2.06 -34.02 13.53
N THR A 101 3.29 -33.69 13.94
CA THR A 101 4.41 -33.46 13.02
C THR A 101 5.05 -34.79 12.60
N ILE A 102 5.10 -35.05 11.30
CA ILE A 102 5.70 -36.23 10.68
C ILE A 102 6.85 -35.78 9.78
N TYR A 103 8.06 -36.24 10.08
CA TYR A 103 9.23 -35.96 9.25
C TYR A 103 9.24 -36.83 7.99
N TYR A 104 9.78 -36.33 6.89
CA TYR A 104 10.05 -37.13 5.68
C TYR A 104 11.37 -36.75 5.03
N ASN A 105 11.85 -37.57 4.09
CA ASN A 105 13.10 -37.33 3.37
C ASN A 105 13.18 -38.06 2.02
N PHE A 106 14.12 -37.62 1.20
CA PHE A 106 14.53 -38.25 -0.06
C PHE A 106 15.99 -38.71 -0.02
N ARG A 107 16.40 -39.34 1.10
CA ARG A 107 17.80 -39.74 1.32
C ARG A 107 18.38 -40.54 0.14
N VAL A 108 19.66 -40.32 -0.14
CA VAL A 108 20.36 -40.94 -1.29
C VAL A 108 20.40 -42.47 -1.17
N ASN A 109 20.72 -43.00 0.01
CA ASN A 109 20.71 -44.43 0.26
C ASN A 109 19.43 -44.80 1.02
N TYR A 110 18.49 -45.48 0.35
CA TYR A 110 17.20 -45.79 0.94
C TYR A 110 17.10 -47.22 1.51
N GLY A 111 18.05 -48.10 1.19
CA GLY A 111 18.06 -49.50 1.63
C GLY A 111 19.23 -50.30 1.05
N THR A 112 19.15 -51.61 1.08
CA THR A 112 20.16 -52.49 0.46
C THR A 112 19.51 -53.54 -0.42
N VAL A 113 20.14 -53.85 -1.56
CA VAL A 113 19.78 -54.96 -2.45
C VAL A 113 20.99 -55.88 -2.56
N ASN A 114 20.84 -57.17 -2.24
CA ASN A 114 21.92 -58.16 -2.32
C ASN A 114 23.22 -57.74 -1.60
N GLY A 115 23.10 -56.99 -0.50
CA GLY A 115 24.24 -56.49 0.28
C GLY A 115 24.88 -55.20 -0.25
N LEU A 116 24.40 -54.63 -1.37
CA LEU A 116 24.85 -53.35 -1.92
C LEU A 116 23.89 -52.21 -1.55
N PRO A 117 24.37 -50.96 -1.37
CA PRO A 117 23.51 -49.80 -1.15
C PRO A 117 22.56 -49.55 -2.34
N ALA A 118 21.28 -49.30 -2.04
CA ALA A 118 20.29 -48.92 -3.03
C ALA A 118 20.22 -47.40 -3.15
N ILE A 119 20.56 -46.87 -4.33
CA ILE A 119 20.65 -45.43 -4.60
C ILE A 119 19.33 -44.91 -5.15
N ASN A 120 18.81 -43.85 -4.53
CA ASN A 120 17.56 -43.22 -4.88
C ASN A 120 17.69 -42.51 -6.23
N ALA A 121 16.93 -42.95 -7.23
CA ALA A 121 16.93 -42.39 -8.58
C ALA A 121 15.84 -41.32 -8.79
N ILE A 122 15.20 -40.85 -7.72
CA ILE A 122 14.11 -39.87 -7.79
C ILE A 122 14.60 -38.51 -8.31
N SER A 123 13.89 -37.95 -9.28
CA SER A 123 14.18 -36.62 -9.83
C SER A 123 13.54 -35.49 -9.02
N GLU A 124 13.98 -34.25 -9.21
CA GLU A 124 13.40 -33.07 -8.54
C GLU A 124 11.91 -32.88 -8.86
N LYS A 125 11.50 -33.11 -10.12
CA LYS A 125 10.08 -33.04 -10.53
C LYS A 125 9.23 -34.05 -9.76
N GLN A 126 9.76 -35.25 -9.55
CA GLN A 126 9.08 -36.31 -8.81
C GLN A 126 9.05 -36.07 -7.30
N LYS A 127 10.12 -35.47 -6.73
CA LYS A 127 10.09 -34.99 -5.35
C LYS A 127 8.96 -33.99 -5.15
N GLU A 128 8.81 -33.04 -6.08
CA GLU A 128 7.72 -32.06 -6.03
C GLU A 128 6.33 -32.71 -6.03
N ARG A 129 6.11 -33.71 -6.89
CA ARG A 129 4.84 -34.48 -6.90
C ARG A 129 4.52 -35.18 -5.59
N ILE A 130 5.55 -35.62 -4.85
CA ILE A 130 5.38 -36.24 -3.55
C ILE A 130 5.09 -35.19 -2.48
N ARG A 131 5.73 -34.01 -2.53
CA ARG A 131 5.40 -32.87 -1.65
C ARG A 131 3.95 -32.45 -1.82
N GLU A 132 3.48 -32.36 -3.06
CA GLU A 132 2.07 -32.09 -3.38
C GLU A 132 1.14 -33.17 -2.80
N ALA A 133 1.49 -34.45 -2.92
CA ALA A 133 0.70 -35.54 -2.35
C ALA A 133 0.65 -35.50 -0.80
N LEU A 134 1.76 -35.13 -0.14
CA LEU A 134 1.80 -34.90 1.31
C LEU A 134 0.89 -33.72 1.71
N ALA A 135 0.92 -32.63 0.93
CA ALA A 135 0.08 -31.45 1.15
C ALA A 135 -1.43 -31.77 1.02
N LEU A 136 -1.82 -32.64 0.09
CA LEU A 136 -3.21 -33.08 -0.06
C LEU A 136 -3.74 -33.80 1.19
N TRP A 137 -2.90 -34.58 1.87
CA TRP A 137 -3.26 -35.23 3.14
C TRP A 137 -3.28 -34.26 4.32
N SER A 138 -2.27 -33.40 4.48
CA SER A 138 -2.25 -32.41 5.56
C SER A 138 -3.37 -31.37 5.43
N ASN A 139 -3.90 -31.14 4.23
CA ASN A 139 -5.09 -30.31 4.02
C ASN A 139 -6.41 -31.01 4.38
N LYS A 140 -6.39 -32.26 4.88
CA LYS A 140 -7.61 -32.95 5.33
C LYS A 140 -7.51 -33.48 6.75
N LEU A 141 -6.30 -33.80 7.20
CA LEU A 141 -6.02 -34.48 8.46
C LEU A 141 -5.24 -33.58 9.42
N GLY A 142 -5.25 -33.93 10.71
CA GLY A 142 -4.44 -33.29 11.74
C GLY A 142 -2.95 -33.64 11.70
N VAL A 143 -2.32 -33.59 10.53
CA VAL A 143 -0.90 -33.91 10.35
C VAL A 143 -0.15 -32.81 9.61
N GLN A 144 1.12 -32.62 9.95
CA GLN A 144 2.04 -31.72 9.27
C GLN A 144 3.30 -32.46 8.84
N PHE A 145 3.76 -32.21 7.62
CA PHE A 145 4.94 -32.86 7.07
C PHE A 145 6.13 -31.91 7.02
N VAL A 146 7.27 -32.35 7.54
CA VAL A 146 8.52 -31.56 7.54
C VAL A 146 9.62 -32.34 6.82
N GLU A 147 10.17 -31.76 5.74
CA GLU A 147 11.28 -32.38 5.00
C GLU A 147 12.56 -32.29 5.84
N THR A 148 13.29 -33.39 5.93
CA THR A 148 14.57 -33.50 6.61
C THR A 148 15.57 -34.23 5.71
N ALA A 149 16.85 -34.21 6.09
CA ALA A 149 17.86 -34.93 5.34
C ALA A 149 17.66 -36.47 5.41
N THR A 150 17.23 -37.02 6.55
CA THR A 150 17.24 -38.47 6.80
C THR A 150 16.17 -39.01 7.74
N ASN A 151 15.37 -38.16 8.40
CA ASN A 151 14.45 -38.60 9.45
C ASN A 151 13.05 -38.86 8.89
N GLY A 152 12.37 -39.85 9.47
CA GLY A 152 10.97 -40.17 9.20
C GLY A 152 10.73 -40.90 7.89
N LEU A 153 9.60 -40.60 7.23
CA LEU A 153 9.14 -41.28 6.02
C LEU A 153 10.16 -41.13 4.89
N THR A 154 10.61 -42.22 4.31
CA THR A 154 11.54 -42.19 3.16
C THR A 154 10.79 -42.46 1.86
N PHE A 155 10.97 -41.59 0.87
CA PHE A 155 10.44 -41.79 -0.48
C PHE A 155 11.58 -41.98 -1.48
N ALA A 156 11.50 -43.06 -2.27
CA ALA A 156 12.54 -43.40 -3.23
C ALA A 156 11.98 -43.93 -4.55
N LEU A 157 12.73 -43.70 -5.62
CA LEU A 157 12.53 -44.37 -6.91
C LEU A 157 13.68 -45.37 -7.12
N GLY A 158 13.35 -46.64 -7.36
CA GLY A 158 14.35 -47.70 -7.40
C GLY A 158 13.79 -49.12 -7.38
N GLU A 159 14.51 -50.07 -6.77
CA GLU A 159 14.12 -51.48 -6.73
C GLU A 159 13.24 -51.76 -5.52
N THR A 160 12.02 -52.24 -5.76
CA THR A 160 11.01 -52.48 -4.70
C THR A 160 11.37 -53.63 -3.76
N SER A 161 12.29 -54.52 -4.16
CA SER A 161 12.82 -55.63 -3.34
C SER A 161 13.58 -55.15 -2.09
N THR A 162 13.98 -53.87 -2.04
CA THR A 162 14.62 -53.23 -0.88
C THR A 162 13.72 -53.11 0.34
N VAL A 163 12.40 -53.15 0.15
CA VAL A 163 11.41 -53.04 1.23
C VAL A 163 11.41 -54.35 2.03
N PRO A 164 11.90 -54.36 3.30
CA PRO A 164 12.05 -55.60 4.06
C PRO A 164 10.70 -56.24 4.35
N GLN A 165 10.54 -57.53 4.01
CA GLN A 165 9.29 -58.27 4.17
C GLN A 165 9.14 -58.95 5.54
N PHE A 166 10.16 -58.89 6.40
CA PHE A 166 10.17 -59.56 7.70
C PHE A 166 10.14 -58.54 8.84
N GLY A 167 9.22 -58.72 9.80
CA GLY A 167 9.12 -57.91 11.02
C GLY A 167 8.41 -56.55 10.87
N PHE A 168 7.89 -56.23 9.68
CA PHE A 168 7.12 -55.01 9.41
C PHE A 168 5.85 -55.33 8.61
N THR A 169 4.84 -54.48 8.75
CA THR A 169 3.68 -54.49 7.85
C THR A 169 4.10 -53.90 6.51
N THR A 170 3.97 -54.69 5.45
CA THR A 170 4.32 -54.27 4.08
C THR A 170 3.11 -54.38 3.16
N ARG A 171 3.06 -53.49 2.16
CA ARG A 171 2.12 -53.58 1.04
C ARG A 171 2.90 -53.40 -0.24
N SER A 172 2.68 -54.29 -1.21
CA SER A 172 3.32 -54.20 -2.52
C SER A 172 2.29 -54.31 -3.63
N THR A 173 2.45 -53.50 -4.66
CA THR A 173 1.72 -53.55 -5.92
C THR A 173 2.69 -53.93 -7.05
N SER A 174 2.23 -53.93 -8.29
CA SER A 174 3.12 -54.10 -9.46
C SER A 174 4.07 -52.92 -9.68
N THR A 175 3.77 -51.73 -9.13
CA THR A 175 4.47 -50.47 -9.42
C THR A 175 5.15 -49.84 -8.21
N PHE A 176 4.75 -50.16 -6.98
CA PHE A 176 5.40 -49.64 -5.76
C PHE A 176 5.29 -50.60 -4.57
N SER A 177 6.16 -50.41 -3.58
CA SER A 177 6.14 -51.13 -2.31
C SER A 177 6.29 -50.17 -1.14
N VAL A 178 5.53 -50.43 -0.07
CA VAL A 178 5.49 -49.62 1.15
C VAL A 178 5.78 -50.48 2.37
N ARG A 179 6.71 -50.04 3.20
CA ARG A 179 6.86 -50.45 4.60
C ARG A 179 6.15 -49.44 5.48
N ILE A 180 5.28 -49.94 6.35
CA ILE A 180 4.51 -49.14 7.30
C ILE A 180 5.15 -49.27 8.68
N ASP A 181 5.47 -48.13 9.29
CA ASP A 181 5.94 -48.01 10.66
C ASP A 181 4.99 -47.08 11.44
N PRO A 182 4.19 -47.59 12.39
CA PRO A 182 3.27 -46.78 13.20
C PRO A 182 3.96 -45.70 14.05
N ALA A 183 5.27 -45.81 14.27
CA ALA A 183 6.05 -44.76 14.93
C ALA A 183 6.46 -43.62 13.98
N TYR A 184 6.18 -43.73 12.68
CA TYR A 184 6.56 -42.77 11.62
C TYR A 184 8.06 -42.53 11.48
N GLN A 185 8.91 -43.35 12.07
CA GLN A 185 10.36 -43.15 12.10
C GLN A 185 11.06 -43.78 10.89
N ASN A 186 10.55 -44.92 10.42
CA ASN A 186 11.20 -45.76 9.42
C ASN A 186 10.29 -46.18 8.28
N SER A 187 9.13 -45.57 8.06
CA SER A 187 8.31 -45.91 6.89
C SER A 187 9.10 -45.66 5.59
N LEU A 188 8.89 -46.51 4.58
CA LEU A 188 9.61 -46.46 3.30
C LEU A 188 8.65 -46.75 2.15
N ALA A 189 8.53 -45.82 1.20
CA ALA A 189 7.85 -46.03 -0.08
C ALA A 189 8.91 -46.08 -1.19
N VAL A 190 8.87 -47.16 -1.97
CA VAL A 190 9.73 -47.34 -3.15
C VAL A 190 8.85 -47.46 -4.38
N PHE A 191 8.98 -46.49 -5.28
CA PHE A 191 8.37 -46.50 -6.60
C PHE A 191 9.30 -47.21 -7.57
N SER A 192 8.78 -48.17 -8.34
CA SER A 192 9.61 -49.01 -9.20
C SER A 192 10.27 -48.17 -10.30
N ALA A 193 11.59 -48.28 -10.42
CA ALA A 193 12.34 -47.70 -11.54
C ALA A 193 12.08 -48.41 -12.88
N SER A 194 11.47 -49.60 -12.86
CA SER A 194 11.04 -50.30 -14.08
C SER A 194 9.70 -49.80 -14.64
N ASN A 195 8.98 -48.96 -13.90
CA ASN A 195 7.75 -48.34 -14.36
C ASN A 195 8.04 -47.01 -15.09
N ALA A 196 7.37 -46.78 -16.21
CA ALA A 196 7.39 -45.49 -16.88
C ALA A 196 6.35 -44.58 -16.21
N TRP A 197 6.82 -43.66 -15.37
CA TRP A 197 5.97 -42.75 -14.60
C TRP A 197 5.58 -41.51 -15.41
N GLU A 198 4.29 -41.19 -15.40
CA GLU A 198 3.75 -39.91 -15.83
C GLU A 198 3.75 -38.97 -14.60
N ASP A 199 4.50 -37.88 -14.68
CA ASP A 199 4.81 -37.03 -13.53
C ASP A 199 4.24 -35.61 -13.66
N ASN A 200 3.13 -35.42 -14.38
CA ASN A 200 2.31 -34.22 -14.20
C ASN A 200 1.40 -34.36 -12.97
N TYR A 201 0.86 -33.22 -12.51
CA TYR A 201 -0.02 -33.21 -11.35
C TYR A 201 -1.26 -34.08 -11.63
N GLY A 202 -1.59 -34.98 -10.71
CA GLY A 202 -2.79 -35.83 -10.83
C GLY A 202 -2.59 -37.17 -11.53
N GLU A 203 -1.38 -37.44 -12.04
CA GLU A 203 -1.06 -38.66 -12.81
C GLU A 203 -0.58 -39.80 -11.89
N ASP A 204 -0.02 -40.87 -12.47
CA ASP A 204 0.18 -42.16 -11.79
C ASP A 204 1.16 -42.04 -10.61
N LEU A 205 2.19 -41.20 -10.72
CA LEU A 205 3.13 -40.97 -9.62
C LEU A 205 2.45 -40.26 -8.45
N THR A 206 1.70 -39.18 -8.71
CA THR A 206 0.98 -38.46 -7.65
C THR A 206 -0.02 -39.37 -6.94
N ARG A 207 -0.77 -40.19 -7.70
CA ARG A 207 -1.75 -41.15 -7.16
C ARG A 207 -1.09 -42.25 -6.34
N SER A 208 0.00 -42.84 -6.86
CA SER A 208 0.77 -43.87 -6.15
C SER A 208 1.43 -43.32 -4.89
N ALA A 209 1.92 -42.09 -4.93
CA ALA A 209 2.45 -41.39 -3.77
C ALA A 209 1.37 -41.12 -2.72
N ALA A 210 0.22 -40.58 -3.13
CA ALA A 210 -0.90 -40.33 -2.23
C ALA A 210 -1.39 -41.61 -1.54
N ALA A 211 -1.50 -42.73 -2.28
CA ALA A 211 -1.90 -44.02 -1.72
C ALA A 211 -0.84 -44.58 -0.75
N SER A 212 0.44 -44.42 -1.10
CA SER A 212 1.55 -44.81 -0.23
C SER A 212 1.57 -44.02 1.07
N ILE A 213 1.26 -42.72 1.01
CA ILE A 213 1.13 -41.86 2.20
C ILE A 213 -0.05 -42.32 3.05
N GLY A 214 -1.22 -42.60 2.46
CA GLY A 214 -2.37 -43.14 3.18
C GLY A 214 -2.05 -44.41 3.97
N LEU A 215 -1.32 -45.35 3.36
CA LEU A 215 -0.81 -46.56 4.04
C LEU A 215 0.12 -46.21 5.22
N MET A 216 1.02 -45.25 5.04
CA MET A 216 1.93 -44.81 6.10
C MET A 216 1.25 -44.05 7.23
N LEU A 217 0.11 -43.40 6.95
CA LEU A 217 -0.73 -42.70 7.93
C LEU A 217 -1.66 -43.65 8.69
N GLY A 218 -1.73 -44.93 8.32
CA GLY A 218 -2.48 -45.95 9.04
C GLY A 218 -3.75 -46.44 8.36
N LEU A 219 -4.03 -45.99 7.14
CA LEU A 219 -5.10 -46.59 6.33
C LEU A 219 -4.67 -47.95 5.79
N SER A 220 -5.64 -48.82 5.50
CA SER A 220 -5.39 -50.16 4.94
C SER A 220 -6.15 -50.40 3.64
N ASN A 221 -5.95 -51.57 3.03
CA ASN A 221 -6.58 -51.90 1.74
C ASN A 221 -8.09 -52.06 1.93
N ALA A 222 -8.85 -51.14 1.35
CA ALA A 222 -10.29 -51.00 1.50
C ALA A 222 -11.02 -51.48 0.23
N GLY A 223 -10.81 -52.75 -0.16
CA GLY A 223 -11.31 -53.30 -1.43
C GLY A 223 -12.84 -53.35 -1.59
N ASN A 224 -13.60 -53.05 -0.53
CA ASN A 224 -15.06 -52.91 -0.56
C ASN A 224 -15.56 -51.50 -0.88
N LEU A 225 -14.68 -50.49 -0.88
CA LEU A 225 -15.03 -49.12 -1.24
C LEU A 225 -15.20 -48.98 -2.76
N PRO A 226 -15.78 -47.87 -3.26
CA PRO A 226 -15.81 -47.59 -4.70
C PRO A 226 -14.41 -47.57 -5.32
N ALA A 227 -14.29 -47.94 -6.59
CA ALA A 227 -13.03 -47.89 -7.34
C ALA A 227 -12.41 -46.48 -7.46
N SER A 228 -13.18 -45.43 -7.12
CA SER A 228 -12.73 -44.04 -7.07
C SER A 228 -12.07 -43.63 -5.75
N GLU A 229 -12.09 -44.47 -4.71
CA GLU A 229 -11.40 -44.20 -3.44
C GLU A 229 -9.94 -44.70 -3.52
N LEU A 230 -9.02 -43.91 -2.98
CA LEU A 230 -7.58 -44.15 -3.14
C LEU A 230 -7.14 -45.47 -2.51
N MET A 231 -7.70 -45.79 -1.35
CA MET A 231 -7.35 -46.99 -0.59
C MET A 231 -8.04 -48.27 -1.09
N ASN A 232 -8.85 -48.21 -2.15
CA ASN A 232 -9.33 -49.41 -2.85
C ASN A 232 -8.19 -50.10 -3.65
N PHE A 233 -7.21 -49.32 -4.10
CA PHE A 233 -6.14 -49.75 -5.02
C PHE A 233 -6.64 -50.31 -6.36
N ASP A 234 -7.79 -49.82 -6.86
CA ASP A 234 -8.26 -50.15 -8.20
C ASP A 234 -7.19 -49.77 -9.24
N ALA A 235 -6.83 -50.73 -10.09
CA ALA A 235 -5.76 -50.54 -11.06
C ALA A 235 -6.08 -49.47 -12.11
N GLY A 236 -7.37 -49.24 -12.41
CA GLY A 236 -7.85 -48.19 -13.31
C GLY A 236 -7.93 -46.81 -12.66
N PHE A 237 -7.78 -46.71 -11.35
CA PHE A 237 -7.69 -45.44 -10.61
C PHE A 237 -6.26 -45.08 -10.21
N ILE A 238 -5.46 -46.05 -9.75
CA ILE A 238 -4.08 -45.82 -9.31
C ILE A 238 -3.13 -45.65 -10.50
N ASN A 239 -3.26 -46.48 -11.54
CA ASN A 239 -2.43 -46.36 -12.73
C ASN A 239 -3.09 -45.41 -13.72
N PHE A 240 -2.35 -44.39 -14.17
CA PHE A 240 -2.85 -43.44 -15.14
C PHE A 240 -3.02 -44.14 -16.50
N PRO A 241 -4.22 -44.07 -17.11
CA PRO A 241 -4.48 -44.84 -18.31
C PRO A 241 -3.85 -44.14 -19.54
N PRO A 242 -3.48 -44.90 -20.61
CA PRO A 242 -2.81 -44.33 -21.77
C PRO A 242 -3.63 -43.21 -22.44
N SER A 243 -2.95 -42.27 -23.09
CA SER A 243 -3.59 -41.15 -23.80
C SER A 243 -4.69 -41.64 -24.77
N GLY A 244 -5.92 -41.14 -24.61
CA GLY A 244 -7.06 -41.48 -25.47
C GLY A 244 -7.99 -42.57 -24.94
N SER A 245 -7.81 -43.02 -23.69
CA SER A 245 -8.74 -43.88 -22.97
C SER A 245 -9.80 -43.07 -22.21
N ASP A 246 -11.01 -43.65 -22.03
CA ASP A 246 -12.06 -43.04 -21.22
C ASP A 246 -11.60 -42.93 -19.75
N ARG A 247 -11.55 -41.70 -19.25
CA ARG A 247 -11.24 -41.41 -17.85
C ARG A 247 -12.48 -41.69 -17.01
N ASN A 248 -12.57 -42.89 -16.46
CA ASN A 248 -13.75 -43.30 -15.69
C ASN A 248 -13.92 -42.56 -14.36
N PHE A 249 -12.86 -41.91 -13.84
CA PHE A 249 -12.86 -41.27 -12.53
C PHE A 249 -12.08 -39.94 -12.53
N GLU A 250 -12.62 -38.95 -11.81
CA GLU A 250 -11.90 -37.70 -11.53
C GLU A 250 -10.79 -37.95 -10.48
N PRO A 251 -9.59 -37.33 -10.63
CA PRO A 251 -8.47 -37.44 -9.67
C PRO A 251 -8.76 -36.70 -8.35
N ILE A 252 -9.70 -37.18 -7.54
CA ILE A 252 -9.92 -36.64 -6.18
C ILE A 252 -9.23 -37.57 -5.19
N PHE A 253 -8.17 -37.09 -4.57
CA PHE A 253 -7.48 -37.82 -3.50
C PHE A 253 -6.91 -36.83 -2.46
N PRO A 254 -7.00 -37.16 -1.15
CA PRO A 254 -7.73 -38.30 -0.60
C PRO A 254 -9.25 -38.18 -0.83
N GLY A 255 -9.92 -39.32 -1.06
CA GLY A 255 -11.37 -39.40 -1.24
C GLY A 255 -12.13 -39.23 0.08
N ASN A 256 -13.46 -39.23 0.03
CA ASN A 256 -14.26 -38.94 1.23
C ASN A 256 -14.11 -40.02 2.31
N GLN A 257 -13.97 -41.27 1.92
CA GLN A 257 -13.80 -42.38 2.87
C GLN A 257 -12.37 -42.39 3.41
N ASP A 258 -11.39 -42.11 2.55
CA ASP A 258 -9.99 -41.92 2.95
C ASP A 258 -9.84 -40.81 4.01
N VAL A 259 -10.56 -39.69 3.84
CA VAL A 259 -10.60 -38.57 4.81
C VAL A 259 -11.31 -38.97 6.10
N LEU A 260 -12.47 -39.64 6.03
CA LEU A 260 -13.22 -40.08 7.23
C LEU A 260 -12.34 -40.94 8.15
N HIS A 261 -11.72 -41.99 7.59
CA HIS A 261 -10.85 -42.89 8.36
C HIS A 261 -9.55 -42.20 8.77
N GLY A 262 -9.00 -41.35 7.91
CA GLY A 262 -7.81 -40.58 8.22
C GLY A 262 -8.03 -39.61 9.39
N GLN A 263 -9.20 -38.96 9.48
CA GLN A 263 -9.52 -38.01 10.56
C GLN A 263 -9.76 -38.71 11.89
N TYR A 264 -10.23 -39.97 11.89
CA TYR A 264 -10.27 -40.78 13.10
C TYR A 264 -8.86 -41.06 13.67
N ILE A 265 -7.88 -41.35 12.81
CA ILE A 265 -6.49 -41.63 13.21
C ILE A 265 -5.69 -40.33 13.47
N HIS A 266 -6.04 -39.24 12.80
CA HIS A 266 -5.35 -37.94 12.84
C HIS A 266 -6.35 -36.78 12.86
N ARG A 267 -6.77 -36.37 14.05
CA ARG A 267 -7.86 -35.41 14.25
C ARG A 267 -7.40 -33.97 13.95
N PRO A 268 -8.13 -33.18 13.14
CA PRO A 268 -7.81 -31.77 12.91
C PRO A 268 -8.24 -30.90 14.11
N GLU A 269 -7.46 -30.95 15.20
CA GLU A 269 -7.74 -30.29 16.50
C GLU A 269 -6.96 -28.97 16.72
N GLY A 270 -6.64 -28.22 15.65
CA GLY A 270 -6.15 -26.85 15.79
C GLY A 270 -7.29 -25.88 16.14
N SER A 271 -7.91 -26.01 17.31
CA SER A 271 -9.17 -25.34 17.68
C SER A 271 -9.02 -23.89 18.18
N ASP A 272 -7.82 -23.49 18.62
CA ASP A 272 -7.60 -22.17 19.21
C ASP A 272 -7.89 -21.00 18.24
N ILE A 273 -8.47 -19.93 18.78
CA ILE A 273 -8.88 -18.72 18.08
C ILE A 273 -8.45 -17.52 18.90
N ASP A 274 -7.55 -16.74 18.32
CA ASP A 274 -7.12 -15.47 18.90
C ASP A 274 -7.98 -14.32 18.32
N LEU A 275 -8.83 -13.68 19.14
CA LEU A 275 -9.67 -12.55 18.68
C LEU A 275 -9.16 -11.19 19.19
N TYR A 276 -9.00 -10.25 18.27
CA TYR A 276 -8.55 -8.88 18.53
C TYR A 276 -9.64 -7.85 18.20
N ARG A 277 -9.99 -6.99 19.15
CA ARG A 277 -10.95 -5.88 18.95
C ARG A 277 -10.23 -4.56 18.73
N PHE A 278 -10.69 -3.74 17.79
CA PHE A 278 -10.19 -2.39 17.59
C PHE A 278 -11.26 -1.42 17.10
N ASP A 279 -11.04 -0.13 17.33
CA ASP A 279 -11.96 0.95 16.95
C ASP A 279 -11.36 1.84 15.85
N ILE A 280 -12.23 2.31 14.94
CA ILE A 280 -11.95 3.39 14.00
C ILE A 280 -12.92 4.54 14.32
N ASP A 281 -12.39 5.72 14.64
CA ASP A 281 -13.16 6.89 15.07
C ASP A 281 -12.79 8.15 14.27
N PHE A 282 -13.52 8.42 13.19
CA PHE A 282 -13.43 9.69 12.45
C PHE A 282 -14.36 10.79 13.00
N GLY A 283 -14.90 10.65 14.23
CA GLY A 283 -15.75 11.64 14.88
C GLY A 283 -17.25 11.42 14.66
N PRO A 284 -18.10 12.26 15.30
CA PRO A 284 -19.51 11.98 15.60
C PRO A 284 -20.43 11.72 14.40
N ASN A 285 -20.00 12.05 13.17
CA ASN A 285 -20.86 11.96 11.97
C ASN A 285 -20.26 11.12 10.84
N GLY A 286 -19.15 10.38 11.04
CA GLY A 286 -18.62 9.43 10.06
C GLY A 286 -18.62 9.92 8.61
N LYS A 287 -18.36 11.21 8.35
CA LYS A 287 -18.40 11.79 7.00
C LYS A 287 -17.51 10.96 6.10
N SER A 288 -18.08 10.23 5.14
CA SER A 288 -17.50 9.59 3.93
C SER A 288 -16.08 8.99 3.99
N ARG A 289 -15.46 8.92 5.17
CA ARG A 289 -14.02 8.77 5.32
C ARG A 289 -13.77 7.33 5.66
N GLN A 290 -13.05 6.69 4.76
CA GLN A 290 -12.57 5.35 4.95
C GLN A 290 -11.06 5.41 5.23
N GLY A 291 -10.52 4.35 5.81
CA GLY A 291 -9.08 4.10 5.83
C GLY A 291 -8.80 2.69 5.37
N VAL A 292 -7.63 2.49 4.81
CA VAL A 292 -7.17 1.17 4.37
C VAL A 292 -6.65 0.43 5.60
N LEU A 293 -7.30 -0.68 5.94
CA LEU A 293 -6.75 -1.70 6.83
C LEU A 293 -5.92 -2.69 6.01
N VAL A 294 -4.75 -3.05 6.53
CA VAL A 294 -3.96 -4.20 6.12
C VAL A 294 -3.68 -5.03 7.37
N ALA A 295 -4.20 -6.26 7.41
CA ALA A 295 -3.90 -7.25 8.43
C ALA A 295 -3.15 -8.40 7.75
N GLU A 296 -1.96 -8.74 8.24
CA GLU A 296 -1.14 -9.82 7.68
C GLU A 296 -0.50 -10.64 8.81
N THR A 297 -0.55 -11.96 8.67
CA THR A 297 0.17 -12.88 9.55
C THR A 297 1.52 -13.29 8.95
N PHE A 298 2.48 -13.57 9.82
CA PHE A 298 3.78 -14.14 9.48
C PHE A 298 4.02 -15.33 10.40
N ALA A 299 3.87 -16.53 9.85
CA ALA A 299 4.18 -17.77 10.54
C ALA A 299 5.39 -18.44 9.87
N GLU A 300 5.29 -18.74 8.59
CA GLU A 300 6.31 -19.51 7.87
C GLU A 300 7.47 -18.64 7.37
N ARG A 301 7.21 -17.34 7.10
CA ARG A 301 8.23 -16.38 6.64
C ARG A 301 9.05 -15.75 7.79
N ALA A 302 8.82 -16.18 9.03
CA ALA A 302 9.57 -15.72 10.18
C ALA A 302 11.00 -16.30 10.21
N ALA A 303 11.94 -15.60 10.85
CA ALA A 303 13.33 -16.07 11.04
C ALA A 303 13.42 -17.43 11.79
N ASN A 304 12.39 -17.74 12.59
CA ASN A 304 12.10 -19.08 13.09
C ASN A 304 10.76 -19.51 12.51
N SER A 305 10.77 -20.15 11.34
CA SER A 305 9.54 -20.57 10.63
C SER A 305 8.66 -21.42 11.54
N SER A 306 7.41 -20.99 11.73
CA SER A 306 6.36 -21.77 12.38
C SER A 306 5.73 -22.73 11.38
N SER A 307 5.14 -23.83 11.85
CA SER A 307 4.36 -24.73 11.00
C SER A 307 2.87 -24.35 10.92
N LEU A 308 2.48 -23.21 11.48
CA LEU A 308 1.11 -22.72 11.45
C LEU A 308 0.76 -22.17 10.05
N ASP A 309 -0.29 -22.72 9.45
CA ASP A 309 -0.99 -22.12 8.32
C ASP A 309 -2.16 -21.30 8.87
N THR A 310 -2.14 -20.00 8.62
CA THR A 310 -3.02 -19.06 9.33
C THR A 310 -4.28 -18.73 8.53
N ARG A 311 -5.40 -18.53 9.22
CA ARG A 311 -6.64 -17.96 8.71
C ARG A 311 -6.96 -16.66 9.45
N LEU A 312 -7.29 -15.63 8.68
CA LEU A 312 -7.80 -14.35 9.16
C LEU A 312 -9.31 -14.22 8.90
N ALA A 313 -10.05 -13.70 9.89
CA ALA A 313 -11.45 -13.35 9.76
C ALA A 313 -11.71 -11.95 10.35
N LEU A 314 -12.21 -11.03 9.54
CA LEU A 314 -12.52 -9.66 9.94
C LEU A 314 -14.04 -9.49 10.07
N TYR A 315 -14.47 -9.06 11.25
CA TYR A 315 -15.86 -8.79 11.59
C TYR A 315 -16.07 -7.30 11.85
N LYS A 316 -17.25 -6.80 11.47
CA LYS A 316 -17.72 -5.44 11.79
C LYS A 316 -18.90 -5.51 12.73
N GLU A 317 -18.82 -4.79 13.82
CA GLU A 317 -19.95 -4.59 14.72
C GLU A 317 -20.90 -3.53 14.16
N VAL A 318 -22.18 -3.87 14.13
CA VAL A 318 -23.26 -2.97 13.77
C VAL A 318 -24.06 -2.68 15.03
N GLN A 319 -24.07 -1.42 15.45
CA GLN A 319 -24.81 -0.96 16.61
C GLN A 319 -26.32 -0.96 16.35
N ALA A 320 -27.12 -1.25 17.38
CA ALA A 320 -28.57 -1.13 17.28
C ALA A 320 -28.97 0.35 17.15
N THR A 321 -29.91 0.66 16.26
CA THR A 321 -30.34 2.03 16.01
C THR A 321 -31.85 2.17 15.90
N ALA A 322 -32.33 3.40 16.05
CA ALA A 322 -33.68 3.82 15.69
C ALA A 322 -33.64 5.25 15.17
N THR A 323 -34.60 5.63 14.33
CA THR A 323 -34.78 7.02 13.92
C THR A 323 -36.18 7.49 14.26
N SER A 324 -36.31 8.73 14.72
CA SER A 324 -37.60 9.37 14.96
C SER A 324 -37.55 10.83 14.52
N ASN A 325 -38.65 11.35 14.02
CA ASN A 325 -38.81 12.78 13.79
C ASN A 325 -39.39 13.52 15.01
N LEU A 326 -39.65 12.80 16.10
CA LEU A 326 -40.26 13.32 17.34
C LEU A 326 -41.56 14.11 17.09
N ASN A 327 -42.32 13.76 16.04
CA ASN A 327 -43.49 14.49 15.55
C ASN A 327 -43.23 15.95 15.12
N ALA A 328 -41.98 16.36 14.91
CA ALA A 328 -41.59 17.72 14.53
C ALA A 328 -41.71 18.01 13.01
N GLY A 329 -42.07 17.02 12.19
CA GLY A 329 -42.23 17.14 10.73
C GLY A 329 -41.24 16.28 9.95
N GLN A 330 -41.28 16.32 8.61
CA GLN A 330 -40.38 15.50 7.77
C GLN A 330 -38.96 16.08 7.63
N SER A 331 -38.78 17.37 7.93
CA SER A 331 -37.48 18.03 7.90
C SER A 331 -36.63 17.80 9.15
N VAL A 332 -37.15 17.03 10.12
CA VAL A 332 -36.46 16.70 11.36
C VAL A 332 -36.27 15.19 11.42
N GLN A 333 -35.03 14.76 11.65
CA GLN A 333 -34.71 13.36 11.90
C GLN A 333 -33.64 13.27 12.98
N VAL A 334 -33.95 12.49 14.01
CA VAL A 334 -33.05 12.18 15.12
C VAL A 334 -32.73 10.70 15.07
N LYS A 335 -31.43 10.37 15.14
CA LYS A 335 -30.93 9.00 15.21
C LYS A 335 -30.52 8.67 16.64
N PHE A 336 -31.00 7.52 17.11
CA PHE A 336 -30.65 6.91 18.38
C PHE A 336 -29.75 5.73 18.07
N THR A 337 -28.61 5.64 18.74
CA THR A 337 -27.64 4.54 18.60
C THR A 337 -27.35 3.97 19.97
N ALA A 338 -27.49 2.66 20.13
CA ALA A 338 -27.15 2.00 21.38
C ALA A 338 -25.64 2.13 21.65
N VAL A 339 -25.27 2.24 22.91
CA VAL A 339 -23.86 2.20 23.33
C VAL A 339 -23.41 0.75 23.51
N GLN A 340 -24.33 -0.14 23.90
CA GLN A 340 -24.05 -1.57 24.02
C GLN A 340 -23.85 -2.22 22.64
N PRO A 341 -22.81 -3.04 22.49
CA PRO A 341 -22.36 -3.57 21.20
C PRO A 341 -23.34 -4.54 20.55
N GLY A 342 -23.38 -4.51 19.21
CA GLY A 342 -24.01 -5.53 18.38
C GLY A 342 -25.43 -5.89 18.84
N LYS A 343 -25.67 -7.18 19.10
CA LYS A 343 -26.99 -7.67 19.50
C LYS A 343 -27.44 -7.21 20.89
N LEU A 344 -26.52 -6.85 21.79
CA LEU A 344 -26.83 -6.45 23.16
C LEU A 344 -27.58 -5.11 23.20
N GLY A 345 -27.31 -4.21 22.24
CA GLY A 345 -28.03 -2.94 22.11
C GLY A 345 -29.47 -3.07 21.60
N ASN A 346 -29.90 -4.25 21.13
CA ASN A 346 -31.26 -4.43 20.64
C ASN A 346 -32.28 -4.35 21.79
N ASN A 347 -33.46 -3.83 21.47
CA ASN A 347 -34.57 -3.63 22.39
C ASN A 347 -34.33 -2.60 23.50
N LEU A 348 -33.26 -1.79 23.42
CA LEU A 348 -33.16 -0.58 24.23
C LEU A 348 -34.30 0.37 23.87
N GLN A 349 -35.04 0.85 24.87
CA GLN A 349 -36.22 1.69 24.67
C GLN A 349 -36.02 3.11 25.21
N VAL A 350 -36.34 4.11 24.39
CA VAL A 350 -36.46 5.50 24.85
C VAL A 350 -37.95 5.86 24.90
N PHE A 351 -38.48 5.89 26.12
CA PHE A 351 -39.81 6.39 26.42
C PHE A 351 -39.77 7.91 26.46
N VAL A 352 -40.59 8.55 25.66
CA VAL A 352 -40.82 9.99 25.71
C VAL A 352 -42.22 10.25 26.23
N THR A 353 -42.33 11.13 27.21
CA THR A 353 -43.60 11.68 27.72
C THR A 353 -43.53 13.20 27.71
N ARG A 354 -44.62 13.87 28.07
CA ARG A 354 -44.62 15.32 28.26
C ARG A 354 -45.51 15.72 29.43
N SER A 355 -45.13 16.77 30.14
CA SER A 355 -45.94 17.39 31.19
C SER A 355 -45.67 18.90 31.28
N PRO A 356 -46.59 19.70 31.84
CA PRO A 356 -46.31 21.11 32.11
C PRO A 356 -45.37 21.24 33.31
N ARG A 357 -44.06 21.28 33.06
CA ARG A 357 -43.02 21.24 34.11
C ARG A 357 -42.77 22.60 34.77
N GLY A 358 -43.20 23.70 34.14
CA GLY A 358 -43.03 25.07 34.60
C GLY A 358 -42.12 25.89 33.70
N VAL A 359 -42.12 27.22 33.90
CA VAL A 359 -41.32 28.16 33.08
C VAL A 359 -39.82 27.88 33.24
N GLY A 360 -39.10 27.80 32.13
CA GLY A 360 -37.64 27.58 32.09
C GLY A 360 -37.15 26.20 32.57
N GLN A 361 -38.04 25.24 32.85
CA GLN A 361 -37.64 23.89 33.27
C GLN A 361 -37.16 23.05 32.08
N LEU A 362 -36.03 22.36 32.26
CA LEU A 362 -35.50 21.39 31.29
C LEU A 362 -36.28 20.06 31.33
N PRO A 363 -36.23 19.26 30.24
CA PRO A 363 -36.77 17.90 30.26
C PRO A 363 -36.11 17.04 31.36
N LEU A 364 -36.89 16.14 31.95
CA LEU A 364 -36.43 15.23 33.01
C LEU A 364 -36.05 13.87 32.42
N VAL A 365 -34.86 13.39 32.74
CA VAL A 365 -34.37 12.07 32.34
C VAL A 365 -34.39 11.13 33.54
N GLN A 366 -34.86 9.91 33.31
CA GLN A 366 -34.78 8.79 34.24
C GLN A 366 -34.27 7.56 33.50
N THR A 367 -33.33 6.83 34.09
CA THR A 367 -32.64 5.71 33.46
C THR A 367 -32.92 4.40 34.16
N PHE A 368 -33.16 3.36 33.37
CA PHE A 368 -33.38 1.97 33.79
C PHE A 368 -32.38 1.06 33.05
N PRO A 369 -32.19 -0.20 33.47
CA PRO A 369 -31.17 -1.08 32.88
C PRO A 369 -31.24 -1.25 31.36
N ASN A 370 -32.43 -1.19 30.75
CA ASN A 370 -32.61 -1.27 29.29
C ASN A 370 -33.66 -0.27 28.76
N ALA A 371 -33.85 0.85 29.48
CA ALA A 371 -34.78 1.89 29.05
C ALA A 371 -34.39 3.27 29.59
N ILE A 372 -34.76 4.31 28.87
CA ILE A 372 -34.64 5.71 29.30
C ILE A 372 -36.03 6.33 29.19
N SER A 373 -36.48 7.01 30.25
CA SER A 373 -37.69 7.83 30.23
C SER A 373 -37.31 9.30 30.19
N VAL A 374 -37.90 10.04 29.26
CA VAL A 374 -37.65 11.47 29.05
C VAL A 374 -38.97 12.21 29.07
N ASP A 375 -39.20 13.02 30.09
CA ASP A 375 -40.39 13.85 30.22
C ASP A 375 -40.13 15.27 29.74
N LEU A 376 -40.69 15.61 28.58
CA LEU A 376 -40.58 16.92 27.93
C LEU A 376 -41.37 17.98 28.70
N ASN A 377 -40.89 19.22 28.68
CA ASN A 377 -41.66 20.37 29.17
C ASN A 377 -42.66 20.84 28.11
N SER A 378 -43.94 20.84 28.44
CA SER A 378 -45.03 21.36 27.61
C SER A 378 -45.62 22.69 28.10
N THR A 379 -44.98 23.36 29.07
CA THR A 379 -45.43 24.69 29.54
C THR A 379 -45.28 25.72 28.42
N THR A 380 -46.38 26.38 28.05
CA THR A 380 -46.42 27.36 26.96
C THR A 380 -45.39 28.48 27.14
N GLY A 381 -44.58 28.73 26.11
CA GLY A 381 -43.48 29.69 26.14
C GLY A 381 -42.21 29.17 26.81
N SER A 382 -42.15 27.89 27.16
CA SER A 382 -40.99 27.19 27.73
C SER A 382 -40.94 25.73 27.26
N GLU A 383 -41.49 25.44 26.09
CA GLU A 383 -41.55 24.08 25.56
C GLU A 383 -40.15 23.56 25.23
N THR A 384 -39.92 22.27 25.50
CA THR A 384 -38.62 21.65 25.20
C THR A 384 -38.28 21.76 23.71
N THR A 385 -37.10 22.29 23.45
CA THR A 385 -36.47 22.29 22.12
C THR A 385 -35.75 20.97 21.88
N LEU A 386 -35.47 20.68 20.61
CA LEU A 386 -34.72 19.49 20.22
C LEU A 386 -33.30 19.48 20.80
N GLU A 387 -32.63 20.64 20.85
CA GLU A 387 -31.32 20.79 21.52
C GLU A 387 -31.39 20.45 23.01
N GLN A 388 -32.40 20.94 23.73
CA GLN A 388 -32.58 20.61 25.16
C GLN A 388 -32.86 19.14 25.41
N PHE A 389 -33.55 18.46 24.49
CA PHE A 389 -33.78 17.01 24.57
C PHE A 389 -32.49 16.21 24.43
N VAL A 390 -31.68 16.50 23.41
CA VAL A 390 -30.38 15.84 23.20
C VAL A 390 -29.46 16.10 24.39
N GLN A 391 -29.32 17.36 24.80
CA GLN A 391 -28.44 17.75 25.91
C GLN A 391 -28.87 17.14 27.24
N ALA A 392 -30.16 16.98 27.52
CA ALA A 392 -30.61 16.37 28.77
C ALA A 392 -30.17 14.91 28.90
N ILE A 393 -30.12 14.17 27.78
CA ILE A 393 -29.68 12.78 27.74
C ILE A 393 -28.15 12.70 27.79
N ASP A 394 -27.44 13.55 27.05
CA ASP A 394 -25.96 13.58 27.06
C ASP A 394 -25.37 14.00 28.42
N ASN A 395 -26.07 14.88 29.14
CA ASN A 395 -25.67 15.35 30.47
C ASN A 395 -26.00 14.35 31.59
N ASP A 396 -26.88 13.37 31.35
CA ASP A 396 -27.17 12.30 32.30
C ASP A 396 -26.14 11.16 32.12
N LEU A 397 -25.35 10.91 33.18
CA LEU A 397 -24.27 9.92 33.16
C LEU A 397 -24.73 8.50 32.89
N ALA A 398 -25.93 8.13 33.35
CA ALA A 398 -26.48 6.81 33.16
C ALA A 398 -27.12 6.68 31.77
N ALA A 399 -27.81 7.72 31.28
CA ALA A 399 -28.48 7.70 29.98
C ALA A 399 -27.47 7.62 28.83
N ARG A 400 -26.39 8.42 28.90
CA ARG A 400 -25.31 8.39 27.91
C ARG A 400 -24.50 7.08 27.91
N SER A 401 -24.65 6.24 28.94
CA SER A 401 -24.05 4.91 28.98
C SER A 401 -24.88 3.86 28.23
N LEU A 402 -26.12 4.20 27.86
CA LEU A 402 -27.06 3.33 27.16
C LEU A 402 -27.30 3.77 25.71
N VAL A 403 -27.49 5.07 25.46
CA VAL A 403 -27.82 5.59 24.11
C VAL A 403 -27.02 6.85 23.78
N LYS A 404 -26.63 6.97 22.50
CA LYS A 404 -26.13 8.19 21.88
C LYS A 404 -27.19 8.74 20.92
N ILE A 405 -27.41 10.05 20.93
CA ILE A 405 -28.44 10.70 20.11
C ILE A 405 -27.80 11.74 19.19
N GLU A 406 -28.20 11.71 17.92
CA GLU A 406 -27.67 12.60 16.88
C GLU A 406 -28.82 13.25 16.10
N LEU A 407 -28.71 14.56 15.87
CA LEU A 407 -29.59 15.28 14.95
C LEU A 407 -29.07 15.10 13.52
N VAL A 408 -29.76 14.28 12.73
CA VAL A 408 -29.41 13.98 11.33
C VAL A 408 -29.84 15.11 10.41
N SER A 409 -31.03 15.67 10.63
CA SER A 409 -31.55 16.83 9.90
C SER A 409 -32.55 17.61 10.75
N GLY A 410 -32.65 18.92 10.53
CA GLY A 410 -33.58 19.81 11.25
C GLY A 410 -32.90 20.96 11.99
N SER A 411 -33.69 21.84 12.61
CA SER A 411 -33.17 22.93 13.43
C SER A 411 -33.04 22.48 14.90
N PRO A 412 -31.90 22.72 15.57
CA PRO A 412 -31.76 22.48 17.02
C PRO A 412 -32.80 23.22 17.88
N SER A 413 -33.25 24.38 17.41
CA SER A 413 -34.27 25.20 18.07
C SER A 413 -35.71 24.73 17.88
N ALA A 414 -35.94 23.66 17.11
CA ALA A 414 -37.29 23.16 16.84
C ALA A 414 -37.99 22.73 18.15
N LEU A 415 -39.21 23.21 18.36
CA LEU A 415 -40.02 22.83 19.53
C LEU A 415 -40.60 21.43 19.35
N ILE A 416 -40.35 20.57 20.33
CA ILE A 416 -40.89 19.22 20.42
C ILE A 416 -41.84 19.04 21.62
N GLY A 417 -41.70 19.87 22.66
CA GLY A 417 -42.57 19.84 23.85
C GLY A 417 -44.00 20.31 23.61
N ASN A 418 -44.27 21.00 22.48
CA ASN A 418 -45.58 21.55 22.12
C ASN A 418 -46.47 20.57 21.33
N ARG A 419 -46.10 19.29 21.19
CA ARG A 419 -46.75 18.31 20.29
C ARG A 419 -47.09 17.02 21.02
N ASP A 420 -48.12 16.31 20.58
CA ASP A 420 -48.52 15.02 21.17
C ASP A 420 -47.46 13.96 20.89
N VAL A 421 -47.18 13.11 21.88
CA VAL A 421 -46.17 12.05 21.76
C VAL A 421 -46.83 10.76 21.31
N THR A 422 -46.73 10.44 20.01
CA THR A 422 -47.29 9.20 19.41
C THR A 422 -46.22 8.22 18.92
N PHE A 423 -44.94 8.61 18.97
CA PHE A 423 -43.80 7.83 18.49
C PHE A 423 -43.10 7.01 19.59
N SER A 424 -43.57 7.11 20.84
CA SER A 424 -42.97 6.49 22.02
C SER A 424 -43.60 5.11 22.30
N PRO A 425 -42.81 4.07 22.68
CA PRO A 425 -41.36 4.11 22.85
C PRO A 425 -40.61 4.02 21.52
N ILE A 426 -39.45 4.69 21.46
CA ILE A 426 -38.47 4.51 20.39
C ILE A 426 -37.65 3.26 20.75
N THR A 427 -37.78 2.18 19.98
CA THR A 427 -37.09 0.91 20.25
C THR A 427 -35.92 0.73 19.27
N LEU A 428 -34.72 0.55 19.79
CA LEU A 428 -33.51 0.35 18.98
C LEU A 428 -33.41 -1.11 18.53
N GLN A 429 -33.09 -1.31 17.25
CA GLN A 429 -33.02 -2.64 16.62
C GLN A 429 -31.88 -2.71 15.58
N GLY A 430 -31.64 -3.89 15.02
CA GLY A 430 -30.69 -4.10 13.92
C GLY A 430 -29.23 -4.31 14.33
N GLY A 431 -28.96 -4.32 15.63
CA GLY A 431 -27.63 -4.55 16.17
C GLY A 431 -27.17 -6.00 15.98
N ARG A 432 -25.95 -6.19 15.46
CA ARG A 432 -25.36 -7.50 15.08
C ARG A 432 -23.85 -7.38 14.87
N VAL A 433 -23.18 -8.50 14.58
CA VAL A 433 -21.79 -8.54 14.13
C VAL A 433 -21.75 -9.29 12.81
N ASP A 434 -21.19 -8.66 11.77
CA ASP A 434 -21.14 -9.18 10.41
C ASP A 434 -19.70 -9.61 10.08
N LEU A 435 -19.49 -10.81 9.54
CA LEU A 435 -18.22 -11.20 8.90
C LEU A 435 -18.11 -10.44 7.57
N ILE A 436 -17.11 -9.57 7.46
CA ILE A 436 -16.95 -8.68 6.29
C ILE A 436 -15.77 -9.05 5.38
N ALA A 437 -14.80 -9.80 5.90
CA ALA A 437 -13.74 -10.39 5.09
C ALA A 437 -13.18 -11.63 5.79
N GLN A 438 -12.69 -12.60 5.02
CA GLN A 438 -11.90 -13.70 5.51
C GLN A 438 -10.85 -14.08 4.47
N ASN A 439 -9.70 -14.56 4.93
CA ASN A 439 -8.69 -15.11 4.07
C ASN A 439 -7.93 -16.21 4.80
N ASP A 440 -7.74 -17.34 4.13
CA ASP A 440 -6.95 -18.48 4.59
C ASP A 440 -5.74 -18.73 3.67
N ASN A 441 -5.50 -17.90 2.63
CA ASN A 441 -4.33 -18.01 1.75
C ASN A 441 -4.04 -16.72 0.96
N TYR A 442 -2.79 -16.22 0.98
CA TYR A 442 -2.36 -15.11 0.13
C TYR A 442 -1.06 -15.44 -0.61
N PHE A 443 -1.17 -16.11 -1.77
CA PHE A 443 -0.05 -16.55 -2.63
C PHE A 443 1.10 -17.29 -1.87
N SER A 444 0.83 -17.71 -0.63
CA SER A 444 1.67 -18.36 0.39
C SER A 444 0.76 -18.75 1.59
N GLN A 445 1.26 -19.55 2.53
CA GLN A 445 0.52 -19.99 3.74
C GLN A 445 0.38 -18.91 4.84
N ASP A 446 0.76 -17.67 4.53
CA ASP A 446 0.54 -16.50 5.39
C ASP A 446 -0.68 -15.72 4.88
N SER A 447 -1.62 -15.43 5.76
CA SER A 447 -2.90 -14.80 5.41
C SER A 447 -2.83 -13.27 5.42
N LEU A 448 -3.54 -12.64 4.48
CA LEU A 448 -3.65 -11.18 4.38
C LEU A 448 -5.09 -10.73 4.10
N ILE A 449 -5.55 -9.72 4.84
CA ILE A 449 -6.79 -8.98 4.56
C ILE A 449 -6.43 -7.52 4.29
N ARG A 450 -6.91 -6.99 3.16
CA ARG A 450 -6.84 -5.57 2.83
C ARG A 450 -8.24 -5.03 2.50
N LEU A 451 -8.73 -4.06 3.28
CA LEU A 451 -10.08 -3.53 3.12
C LEU A 451 -10.18 -2.07 3.52
N ASN A 452 -11.06 -1.32 2.87
CA ASN A 452 -11.42 0.04 3.29
C ASN A 452 -12.47 -0.01 4.40
N LEU A 453 -12.16 0.58 5.54
CA LEU A 453 -13.02 0.61 6.72
C LEU A 453 -13.45 2.03 7.06
N ASP A 454 -14.72 2.23 7.34
CA ASP A 454 -15.29 3.45 7.90
C ASP A 454 -15.25 3.43 9.44
N SER A 455 -15.73 4.50 10.08
CA SER A 455 -15.86 4.53 11.54
C SER A 455 -16.69 3.36 12.06
N GLY A 456 -16.18 2.67 13.08
CA GLY A 456 -16.86 1.51 13.66
C GLY A 456 -15.97 0.71 14.60
N VAL A 457 -16.56 -0.33 15.17
CA VAL A 457 -15.89 -1.33 16.00
C VAL A 457 -15.68 -2.58 15.14
N TYR A 458 -14.46 -3.12 15.18
CA TYR A 458 -14.06 -4.27 14.37
C TYR A 458 -13.39 -5.33 15.23
N TYR A 459 -13.48 -6.57 14.76
CA TYR A 459 -12.80 -7.72 15.36
C TYR A 459 -12.02 -8.47 14.29
N LEU A 460 -10.77 -8.82 14.58
CA LEU A 460 -9.94 -9.65 13.73
C LEU A 460 -9.64 -10.96 14.45
N GLY A 461 -10.09 -12.08 13.90
CA GLY A 461 -9.77 -13.42 14.37
C GLY A 461 -8.57 -13.98 13.62
N VAL A 462 -7.65 -14.60 14.35
CA VAL A 462 -6.57 -15.43 13.83
C VAL A 462 -6.81 -16.85 14.30
N SER A 463 -6.78 -17.81 13.38
CA SER A 463 -7.00 -19.24 13.67
C SER A 463 -6.16 -20.09 12.71
N ALA A 464 -6.15 -21.41 12.90
CA ALA A 464 -5.58 -22.34 11.94
C ALA A 464 -6.43 -22.45 10.66
N SER A 465 -5.77 -22.70 9.53
CA SER A 465 -6.46 -23.08 8.28
C SER A 465 -7.37 -24.30 8.51
N GLY A 466 -8.61 -24.22 8.00
CA GLY A 466 -9.67 -25.21 8.23
C GLY A 466 -10.70 -24.84 9.31
N ASN A 467 -10.42 -23.85 10.17
CA ASN A 467 -11.40 -23.29 11.13
C ASN A 467 -12.36 -22.31 10.45
N ASP A 468 -13.09 -22.73 9.42
CA ASP A 468 -13.86 -21.80 8.57
C ASP A 468 -15.27 -21.48 9.09
N LYS A 469 -15.70 -22.17 10.15
CA LYS A 469 -17.10 -22.20 10.59
C LYS A 469 -17.31 -21.89 12.07
N TYR A 470 -16.28 -21.46 12.79
CA TYR A 470 -16.44 -21.13 14.21
C TYR A 470 -17.40 -19.95 14.39
N ASP A 471 -18.10 -19.92 15.52
CA ASP A 471 -19.02 -18.86 15.90
C ASP A 471 -18.43 -18.07 17.09
N PRO A 472 -17.84 -16.88 16.88
CA PRO A 472 -17.23 -16.07 17.92
C PRO A 472 -18.23 -15.46 18.93
N VAL A 473 -19.51 -15.84 18.89
CA VAL A 473 -20.49 -15.56 19.96
C VAL A 473 -20.47 -16.66 21.04
N ILE A 474 -20.04 -17.88 20.70
CA ILE A 474 -20.09 -19.05 21.58
C ILE A 474 -18.64 -19.54 21.80
N PRO A 475 -18.22 -19.73 23.06
CA PRO A 475 -16.88 -20.25 23.33
C PRO A 475 -16.72 -21.69 22.82
N ASP A 476 -15.47 -22.08 22.54
CA ASP A 476 -15.05 -23.44 22.16
C ASP A 476 -15.66 -23.94 20.83
N THR A 477 -15.84 -23.05 19.85
CA THR A 477 -16.41 -23.40 18.53
C THR A 477 -15.39 -23.53 17.39
N GLY A 478 -14.09 -23.34 17.67
CA GLY A 478 -13.01 -23.58 16.72
C GLY A 478 -12.84 -25.08 16.50
N TYR A 479 -13.20 -25.59 15.33
CA TYR A 479 -13.02 -27.01 15.01
C TYR A 479 -12.65 -27.17 13.53
N GLY A 480 -11.76 -28.13 13.25
CA GLY A 480 -11.33 -28.46 11.89
C GLY A 480 -10.00 -27.83 11.46
N GLY A 481 -9.32 -27.13 12.38
CA GLY A 481 -7.99 -26.56 12.17
C GLY A 481 -6.93 -27.64 11.96
N ARG A 482 -6.11 -27.49 10.92
CA ARG A 482 -5.15 -28.52 10.45
C ARG A 482 -3.70 -28.19 10.76
N SER A 483 -3.48 -27.07 11.44
CA SER A 483 -2.15 -26.57 11.76
C SER A 483 -2.14 -25.86 13.11
N GLN A 484 -0.97 -25.75 13.72
CA GLN A 484 -0.78 -25.03 14.98
C GLN A 484 0.62 -24.41 15.02
N GLY A 485 0.85 -23.46 15.91
CA GLY A 485 2.17 -22.83 16.07
C GLY A 485 2.11 -21.34 16.32
N LYS A 486 3.28 -20.68 16.28
CA LYS A 486 3.42 -19.24 16.49
C LYS A 486 3.07 -18.44 15.25
N TYR A 487 2.60 -17.21 15.44
CA TYR A 487 2.50 -16.21 14.38
C TYR A 487 2.84 -14.81 14.92
N ASP A 488 3.33 -13.96 14.01
CA ASP A 488 3.32 -12.53 14.18
C ASP A 488 2.16 -11.93 13.35
N LEU A 489 1.35 -11.05 13.93
CA LEU A 489 0.28 -10.32 13.25
C LEU A 489 0.69 -8.86 13.09
N ARG A 490 0.83 -8.42 11.84
CA ARG A 490 0.98 -7.01 11.49
C ARG A 490 -0.38 -6.42 11.15
N LEU A 491 -0.77 -5.41 11.91
CA LEU A 491 -1.97 -4.61 11.69
C LEU A 491 -1.57 -3.18 11.32
N THR A 492 -1.84 -2.79 10.08
CA THR A 492 -1.59 -1.43 9.60
C THR A 492 -2.90 -0.78 9.19
N PHE A 493 -3.17 0.42 9.70
CA PHE A 493 -4.31 1.22 9.27
C PHE A 493 -3.83 2.57 8.78
N ARG A 494 -4.29 2.97 7.59
CA ARG A 494 -4.01 4.29 7.02
C ARG A 494 -5.33 4.97 6.67
N ALA A 495 -5.67 6.04 7.38
CA ALA A 495 -6.80 6.88 7.04
C ALA A 495 -6.64 7.43 5.61
N GLN A 496 -7.67 7.33 4.78
CA GLN A 496 -7.67 8.03 3.50
C GLN A 496 -7.86 9.52 3.75
N THR A 497 -7.31 10.33 2.84
CA THR A 497 -7.58 11.77 2.78
C THR A 497 -9.04 11.97 2.39
N ASP A 498 -9.67 13.08 2.83
CA ASP A 498 -11.02 13.43 2.39
C ASP A 498 -11.08 13.44 0.85
N SER A 499 -12.26 13.20 0.27
CA SER A 499 -12.52 13.56 -1.13
C SER A 499 -12.08 15.00 -1.43
N SER A 500 -12.27 15.94 -0.49
CA SER A 500 -11.80 17.32 -0.62
C SER A 500 -10.26 17.48 -0.56
N ASP A 501 -9.55 16.45 -0.10
CA ASP A 501 -8.09 16.34 0.01
C ASP A 501 -7.50 15.28 -0.96
N SER A 502 -8.27 14.79 -1.93
CA SER A 502 -7.76 13.98 -3.05
C SER A 502 -7.62 14.85 -4.29
N ILE A 503 -6.73 14.46 -5.20
CA ILE A 503 -6.77 15.02 -6.55
C ILE A 503 -8.05 14.54 -7.19
N GLN A 504 -8.83 15.48 -7.70
CA GLN A 504 -10.09 15.26 -8.39
C GLN A 504 -9.95 15.73 -9.83
N ASP A 505 -10.63 15.07 -10.74
CA ASP A 505 -10.80 15.63 -12.08
C ASP A 505 -11.75 16.84 -12.03
N ILE A 506 -11.57 17.79 -12.95
CA ILE A 506 -12.46 18.95 -13.09
C ILE A 506 -13.81 18.44 -13.63
N SER A 507 -14.85 18.47 -12.81
CA SER A 507 -16.20 18.15 -13.26
C SER A 507 -16.77 19.28 -14.13
N GLY A 508 -17.35 18.91 -15.27
CA GLY A 508 -17.81 19.84 -16.31
C GLY A 508 -19.05 20.68 -15.98
N SER A 509 -19.64 20.55 -14.78
CA SER A 509 -20.86 21.28 -14.41
C SER A 509 -21.08 21.39 -12.89
N ASN A 510 -21.72 22.50 -12.47
CA ASN A 510 -22.19 22.70 -11.10
C ASN A 510 -23.17 21.58 -10.69
N GLY A 511 -22.74 20.68 -9.81
CA GLY A 511 -23.58 19.64 -9.20
C GLY A 511 -23.10 18.21 -9.42
N ASP A 512 -22.11 17.98 -10.29
CA ASP A 512 -21.48 16.66 -10.40
C ASP A 512 -20.51 16.43 -9.25
N ILE A 513 -20.60 15.23 -8.66
CA ILE A 513 -19.67 14.74 -7.65
C ILE A 513 -18.30 14.68 -8.31
N SER A 514 -17.33 15.43 -7.79
CA SER A 514 -15.95 15.35 -8.25
C SER A 514 -15.47 13.90 -8.19
N VAL A 515 -15.07 13.35 -9.34
CA VAL A 515 -14.52 11.99 -9.43
C VAL A 515 -13.08 12.07 -8.91
N PRO A 516 -12.67 11.25 -7.91
CA PRO A 516 -11.25 11.09 -7.57
C PRO A 516 -10.45 10.75 -8.82
N PHE A 517 -9.21 11.23 -8.91
CA PHE A 517 -8.37 11.20 -10.11
C PHE A 517 -8.62 9.95 -11.00
N ASP A 518 -9.03 10.22 -12.24
CA ASP A 518 -9.27 9.23 -13.28
C ASP A 518 -8.12 9.37 -14.29
N GLY A 519 -7.21 8.39 -14.27
CA GLY A 519 -5.94 8.46 -15.01
C GLY A 519 -6.05 8.15 -16.50
N ASP A 520 -7.14 7.50 -16.94
CA ASP A 520 -7.41 7.18 -18.34
C ASP A 520 -8.66 7.89 -18.90
N ALA A 521 -9.31 8.72 -18.08
CA ALA A 521 -10.46 9.56 -18.42
C ALA A 521 -11.68 8.76 -18.92
N ASP A 522 -11.88 7.55 -18.37
CA ASP A 522 -12.99 6.66 -18.72
C ASP A 522 -14.29 6.92 -17.92
N GLY A 523 -14.23 7.83 -16.95
CA GLY A 523 -15.31 8.22 -16.05
C GLY A 523 -15.36 7.42 -14.73
N GLN A 524 -14.42 6.51 -14.49
CA GLN A 524 -14.27 5.77 -13.25
C GLN A 524 -12.98 6.17 -12.51
N PRO A 525 -12.99 6.31 -11.18
CA PRO A 525 -11.75 6.48 -10.42
C PRO A 525 -10.83 5.26 -10.63
N GLY A 526 -9.68 5.44 -11.28
CA GLY A 526 -8.88 4.29 -11.69
C GLY A 526 -7.91 4.53 -12.84
N GLY A 527 -7.42 3.40 -13.37
CA GLY A 527 -6.40 3.34 -14.41
C GLY A 527 -5.09 2.73 -13.93
N VAL A 528 -4.21 2.39 -14.87
CA VAL A 528 -2.86 1.89 -14.55
C VAL A 528 -1.99 3.07 -14.11
N TYR A 529 -1.88 3.26 -12.80
CA TYR A 529 -1.06 4.32 -12.21
C TYR A 529 0.39 3.86 -12.03
N ASN A 530 1.27 4.27 -12.95
CA ASN A 530 2.72 4.17 -12.77
C ASN A 530 3.40 5.53 -13.03
N PHE A 531 2.86 6.60 -12.44
CA PHE A 531 3.50 7.91 -12.50
C PHE A 531 3.50 8.59 -11.13
N TRP A 532 4.59 9.29 -10.85
CA TRP A 532 4.80 10.05 -9.62
C TRP A 532 4.74 11.53 -9.97
N PHE A 533 3.74 12.25 -9.45
CA PHE A 533 3.67 13.70 -9.60
C PHE A 533 4.11 14.38 -8.30
N GLU A 534 4.77 15.53 -8.44
CA GLU A 534 5.10 16.39 -7.32
C GLU A 534 4.32 17.70 -7.43
N THR A 535 3.90 18.23 -6.29
CA THR A 535 3.38 19.60 -6.21
C THR A 535 4.30 20.45 -5.34
N ARG A 536 4.43 21.73 -5.68
CA ARG A 536 5.19 22.73 -4.92
C ARG A 536 4.42 24.03 -4.83
N GLN A 537 4.74 24.83 -3.82
CA GLN A 537 4.15 26.16 -3.66
C GLN A 537 4.52 27.06 -4.85
N LEU A 538 3.68 28.05 -5.17
CA LEU A 538 3.97 29.02 -6.23
C LEU A 538 4.98 30.09 -5.79
N ASP A 539 4.89 30.50 -4.53
CA ASP A 539 5.77 31.52 -3.96
C ASP A 539 6.94 30.86 -3.25
N ARG A 540 8.13 31.48 -3.29
CA ARG A 540 9.28 31.02 -2.50
C ARG A 540 8.94 31.10 -1.02
N SER A 541 9.17 30.03 -0.30
CA SER A 541 9.11 30.05 1.16
C SER A 541 10.35 29.40 1.77
N PHE A 542 10.69 29.86 2.97
CA PHE A 542 11.74 29.26 3.78
C PHE A 542 11.40 29.40 5.26
N ARG A 543 11.97 28.52 6.06
CA ARG A 543 11.69 28.41 7.49
C ARG A 543 12.98 28.58 8.29
N PHE A 544 12.90 29.33 9.39
CA PHE A 544 13.96 29.31 10.40
C PHE A 544 13.89 28.01 11.20
N ASN A 545 15.00 27.27 11.24
CA ASN A 545 15.12 25.99 11.93
C ASN A 545 15.83 26.09 13.29
N ALA A 546 16.33 27.29 13.63
CA ALA A 546 16.91 27.64 14.91
C ALA A 546 16.73 29.14 15.20
N GLY A 547 16.67 29.49 16.48
CA GLY A 547 16.63 30.87 16.97
C GLY A 547 17.96 31.63 16.84
N GLY A 548 17.97 32.83 17.42
CA GLY A 548 19.10 33.75 17.40
C GLY A 548 20.34 33.17 18.06
N SER A 549 21.51 33.39 17.45
CA SER A 549 22.80 33.01 18.03
C SER A 549 23.93 33.89 17.50
N PRO A 550 25.11 33.93 18.16
CA PRO A 550 26.26 34.67 17.64
C PRO A 550 26.74 34.21 16.25
N ALA A 551 26.37 33.01 15.81
CA ALA A 551 26.70 32.52 14.47
C ALA A 551 25.92 33.20 13.34
N LEU A 552 24.84 33.94 13.67
CA LEU A 552 24.08 34.74 12.71
C LEU A 552 24.74 36.08 12.38
N GLU A 553 25.67 36.56 13.22
CA GLU A 553 26.28 37.88 13.06
C GLU A 553 26.97 38.00 11.69
N GLY A 554 26.62 39.05 10.94
CA GLY A 554 27.14 39.32 9.60
C GLY A 554 26.63 38.39 8.50
N ARG A 555 25.70 37.47 8.79
CA ARG A 555 25.16 36.54 7.77
C ARG A 555 24.16 37.22 6.88
N LEU A 556 24.20 36.85 5.60
CA LEU A 556 23.49 37.57 4.53
C LEU A 556 22.41 36.73 3.89
N VAL A 557 21.24 37.35 3.70
CA VAL A 557 20.25 36.97 2.70
C VAL A 557 20.34 37.98 1.57
N THR A 558 20.62 37.52 0.36
CA THR A 558 20.61 38.36 -0.86
C THR A 558 19.39 38.01 -1.68
N LEU A 559 18.61 39.03 -2.03
CA LEU A 559 17.41 38.89 -2.85
C LEU A 559 17.54 39.72 -4.12
N THR A 560 17.00 39.16 -5.19
CA THR A 560 16.84 39.86 -6.47
C THR A 560 15.37 39.88 -6.86
N GLY A 561 14.85 41.06 -7.17
CA GLY A 561 13.50 41.27 -7.67
C GLY A 561 13.35 40.93 -9.16
N SER A 562 12.11 40.85 -9.62
CA SER A 562 11.75 40.66 -11.05
C SER A 562 12.34 41.72 -12.00
N ASP A 563 12.60 42.93 -11.50
CA ASP A 563 13.24 44.04 -12.22
C ASP A 563 14.78 43.98 -12.20
N GLY A 564 15.34 43.00 -11.51
CA GLY A 564 16.77 42.79 -11.35
C GLY A 564 17.45 43.63 -10.28
N ILE A 565 16.69 44.38 -9.47
CA ILE A 565 17.25 45.07 -8.31
C ILE A 565 17.70 44.03 -7.28
N VAL A 566 18.94 44.17 -6.82
CA VAL A 566 19.57 43.30 -5.81
C VAL A 566 19.66 44.04 -4.48
N ARG A 567 19.28 43.37 -3.38
CA ARG A 567 19.47 43.86 -2.01
C ARG A 567 20.03 42.78 -1.10
N ARG A 568 20.82 43.21 -0.12
CA ARG A 568 21.44 42.36 0.90
C ARG A 568 20.86 42.71 2.26
N PHE A 569 20.48 41.68 2.99
CA PHE A 569 19.89 41.75 4.33
C PHE A 569 20.85 41.06 5.28
N GLU A 570 21.35 41.79 6.27
CA GLU A 570 22.39 41.35 7.19
C GLU A 570 21.82 41.17 8.58
N PHE A 571 21.93 39.95 9.10
CA PHE A 571 21.63 39.68 10.50
C PHE A 571 22.70 40.33 11.38
N SER A 572 22.29 41.24 12.27
CA SER A 572 23.20 41.85 13.23
C SER A 572 22.53 42.11 14.57
N SER A 573 23.31 41.93 15.63
CA SER A 573 22.94 42.24 17.01
C SER A 573 23.11 43.72 17.38
N ASP A 574 23.76 44.51 16.51
CA ASP A 574 23.93 45.95 16.66
C ASP A 574 23.62 46.71 15.34
N ALA A 575 23.97 48.01 15.28
CA ALA A 575 23.75 48.84 14.10
C ALA A 575 24.93 48.82 13.10
N ASN A 576 26.00 48.06 13.37
CA ASN A 576 27.22 48.01 12.57
C ASN A 576 27.11 46.94 11.49
N ILE A 577 26.44 47.30 10.39
CA ILE A 577 26.31 46.44 9.21
C ILE A 577 27.23 46.87 8.07
N GLY A 578 27.49 45.95 7.13
CA GLY A 578 28.22 46.23 5.91
C GLY A 578 27.59 47.36 5.08
N VAL A 579 28.44 48.13 4.39
CA VAL A 579 27.99 49.28 3.59
C VAL A 579 26.99 48.85 2.52
N GLY A 580 25.80 49.46 2.55
CA GLY A 580 24.72 49.19 1.60
C GLY A 580 23.83 48.00 1.94
N ASN A 581 24.11 47.28 3.04
CA ASN A 581 23.23 46.23 3.53
C ASN A 581 22.04 46.81 4.31
N THR A 582 20.98 46.04 4.44
CA THR A 582 19.80 46.37 5.25
C THR A 582 19.85 45.54 6.54
N LEU A 583 19.73 46.19 7.70
CA LEU A 583 19.74 45.52 8.99
C LEU A 583 18.56 44.57 9.15
N VAL A 584 18.84 43.34 9.56
CA VAL A 584 17.89 42.38 10.12
C VAL A 584 18.23 42.24 11.60
N PRO A 585 17.53 42.95 12.49
CA PRO A 585 17.88 42.95 13.90
C PRO A 585 17.59 41.60 14.55
N TYR A 586 18.50 41.10 15.38
CA TYR A 586 18.27 39.92 16.22
C TYR A 586 18.95 40.03 17.59
N THR A 587 18.57 39.15 18.51
CA THR A 587 19.23 38.93 19.81
C THR A 587 19.50 37.43 20.00
N ASP A 588 20.41 37.06 20.90
CA ASP A 588 20.66 35.66 21.27
C ASP A 588 19.45 34.95 21.91
N THR A 589 18.39 35.69 22.24
CA THR A 589 17.12 35.19 22.76
C THR A 589 15.98 35.24 21.74
N SER A 590 16.24 35.69 20.52
CA SER A 590 15.23 35.74 19.47
C SER A 590 14.81 34.32 19.10
N ASP A 591 13.52 34.02 19.15
CA ASP A 591 13.00 32.77 18.62
C ASP A 591 12.87 32.83 17.08
N GLU A 592 12.58 31.69 16.45
CA GLU A 592 12.45 31.56 15.00
C GLU A 592 11.36 32.48 14.42
N THR A 593 10.30 32.75 15.19
CA THR A 593 9.19 33.61 14.76
C THR A 593 9.60 35.08 14.76
N ALA A 594 10.37 35.50 15.76
CA ALA A 594 10.95 36.83 15.84
C ALA A 594 11.94 37.06 14.67
N LEU A 595 12.80 36.10 14.37
CA LEU A 595 13.73 36.17 13.23
C LEU A 595 13.00 36.27 11.89
N ALA A 596 11.97 35.44 11.67
CA ALA A 596 11.15 35.48 10.46
C ALA A 596 10.46 36.84 10.28
N SER A 597 9.92 37.40 11.36
CA SER A 597 9.28 38.71 11.35
C SER A 597 10.27 39.85 11.12
N ALA A 598 11.46 39.80 11.73
CA ALA A 598 12.51 40.79 11.53
C ALA A 598 12.97 40.83 10.07
N LEU A 599 13.23 39.66 9.47
CA LEU A 599 13.63 39.57 8.07
C LEU A 599 12.52 40.05 7.12
N ALA A 600 11.28 39.63 7.34
CA ALA A 600 10.16 40.06 6.51
C ALA A 600 9.96 41.59 6.55
N ASN A 601 10.08 42.19 7.74
CA ASN A 601 10.01 43.65 7.90
C ASN A 601 11.16 44.37 7.19
N ALA A 602 12.39 43.85 7.30
CA ALA A 602 13.56 44.41 6.62
C ALA A 602 13.38 44.38 5.09
N ILE A 603 12.87 43.27 4.55
CA ILE A 603 12.57 43.13 3.11
C ILE A 603 11.52 44.14 2.67
N ASN A 604 10.39 44.22 3.38
CA ASN A 604 9.29 45.12 3.03
C ASN A 604 9.67 46.61 3.14
N ALA A 605 10.69 46.96 3.94
CA ALA A 605 11.22 48.31 4.00
C ALA A 605 11.96 48.74 2.72
N ARG A 606 12.35 47.79 1.85
CA ARG A 606 13.02 48.04 0.56
C ARG A 606 12.05 47.90 -0.60
N THR A 607 11.09 48.82 -0.69
CA THR A 607 10.03 48.79 -1.72
C THR A 607 10.56 48.74 -3.16
N GLU A 608 11.75 49.28 -3.41
CA GLU A 608 12.39 49.24 -4.72
C GLU A 608 12.86 47.84 -5.12
N LEU A 609 12.83 46.84 -4.23
CA LEU A 609 13.12 45.45 -4.56
C LEU A 609 11.94 44.77 -5.29
N GLY A 610 10.73 45.33 -5.22
CA GLY A 610 9.54 44.75 -5.81
C GLY A 610 9.13 43.39 -5.21
N ILE A 611 9.68 43.02 -4.05
CA ILE A 611 9.38 41.78 -3.33
C ILE A 611 8.48 42.09 -2.14
N GLN A 612 7.41 41.32 -1.98
CA GLN A 612 6.59 41.32 -0.78
C GLN A 612 6.92 40.11 0.08
N ALA A 613 7.30 40.34 1.33
CA ALA A 613 7.57 39.30 2.32
C ALA A 613 6.42 39.19 3.34
N LEU A 614 5.94 37.97 3.58
CA LEU A 614 4.92 37.65 4.56
C LEU A 614 5.49 36.66 5.57
N SER A 615 5.48 36.99 6.86
CA SER A 615 5.86 36.06 7.93
C SER A 615 4.64 35.41 8.57
N SER A 616 4.74 34.11 8.88
CA SER A 616 3.75 33.37 9.66
C SER A 616 4.46 32.31 10.50
N GLY A 617 4.51 32.51 11.82
CA GLY A 617 5.41 31.75 12.69
C GLY A 617 6.86 31.86 12.24
N ALA A 618 7.56 30.73 12.17
CA ALA A 618 8.96 30.64 11.72
C ALA A 618 9.15 30.72 10.18
N VAL A 619 8.09 30.88 9.39
CA VAL A 619 8.13 30.83 7.92
C VAL A 619 8.07 32.22 7.33
N VAL A 620 8.90 32.49 6.31
CA VAL A 620 8.83 33.67 5.45
C VAL A 620 8.45 33.22 4.04
N ARG A 621 7.44 33.87 3.44
CA ARG A 621 6.99 33.67 2.07
C ARG A 621 7.24 34.92 1.25
N LEU A 622 7.83 34.78 0.07
CA LEU A 622 8.22 35.87 -0.83
C LEU A 622 7.43 35.84 -2.13
N ARG A 623 6.81 36.97 -2.48
CA ARG A 623 6.19 37.22 -3.79
C ARG A 623 7.03 38.20 -4.60
N GLY A 624 7.20 37.92 -5.89
CA GLY A 624 8.03 38.73 -6.81
C GLY A 624 9.53 38.45 -6.72
N GLU A 625 9.93 37.40 -5.98
CA GLU A 625 11.32 36.97 -5.83
C GLU A 625 11.79 36.22 -7.07
N ARG A 626 12.87 36.72 -7.68
CA ARG A 626 13.54 36.10 -8.82
C ARG A 626 14.70 35.20 -8.42
N LEU A 627 15.55 35.68 -7.51
CA LEU A 627 16.69 34.92 -7.01
C LEU A 627 16.89 35.17 -5.51
N LEU A 628 17.07 34.09 -4.76
CA LEU A 628 17.43 34.03 -3.35
C LEU A 628 18.83 33.42 -3.23
N GLN A 629 19.70 34.06 -2.47
CA GLN A 629 21.04 33.54 -2.17
C GLN A 629 21.37 33.76 -0.69
N PHE A 630 22.10 32.82 -0.10
CA PHE A 630 22.59 32.93 1.26
C PHE A 630 24.11 33.01 1.29
N SER A 631 24.66 33.64 2.33
CA SER A 631 26.08 33.47 2.65
C SER A 631 26.39 31.99 2.97
N PRO A 632 27.55 31.44 2.57
CA PRO A 632 27.87 30.00 2.64
C PRO A 632 27.63 29.31 3.99
N ASP A 633 27.74 30.05 5.10
CA ASP A 633 27.64 29.49 6.45
C ASP A 633 26.26 29.72 7.10
N LEU A 634 25.29 30.30 6.40
CA LEU A 634 23.94 30.52 6.94
C LEU A 634 23.12 29.23 6.87
N SER A 635 23.14 28.45 7.95
CA SER A 635 22.44 27.16 8.05
C SER A 635 21.12 27.20 8.82
N VAL A 636 20.76 28.34 9.43
CA VAL A 636 19.55 28.44 10.26
C VAL A 636 18.25 28.55 9.46
N ILE A 637 18.32 28.42 8.12
CA ILE A 637 17.20 28.58 7.20
C ILE A 637 17.10 27.36 6.30
N ASP A 638 15.94 26.71 6.31
CA ASP A 638 15.57 25.65 5.36
C ASP A 638 14.67 26.23 4.26
N VAL A 639 15.08 26.09 3.00
CA VAL A 639 14.29 26.54 1.85
C VAL A 639 13.30 25.46 1.43
N ALA A 640 12.04 25.82 1.29
CA ALA A 640 11.03 24.94 0.71
C ALA A 640 11.05 25.05 -0.83
N GLY A 641 10.78 23.93 -1.49
CA GLY A 641 10.66 23.88 -2.94
C GLY A 641 9.48 24.71 -3.47
N LYS A 642 9.69 25.42 -4.58
CA LYS A 642 8.67 26.16 -5.33
C LYS A 642 8.55 25.67 -6.77
N THR A 643 7.46 26.03 -7.44
CA THR A 643 7.33 25.86 -8.90
C THR A 643 7.84 27.10 -9.61
N ILE A 644 8.79 26.94 -10.53
CA ILE A 644 9.39 27.96 -11.39
C ILE A 644 8.91 27.70 -12.82
N PHE A 645 8.17 28.65 -13.39
CA PHE A 645 7.65 28.55 -14.74
C PHE A 645 8.64 29.10 -15.76
N VAL A 646 8.75 28.40 -16.90
CA VAL A 646 9.55 28.82 -18.05
C VAL A 646 8.68 28.85 -19.29
N ASP A 647 8.50 30.04 -19.87
CA ASP A 647 7.78 30.28 -21.12
C ASP A 647 8.69 31.08 -22.04
N LYS A 648 9.06 30.50 -23.18
CA LYS A 648 9.99 31.12 -24.13
C LYS A 648 9.47 32.44 -24.70
N SER A 649 8.15 32.62 -24.75
CA SER A 649 7.51 33.83 -25.25
C SER A 649 7.54 35.02 -24.27
N ALA A 650 7.98 34.78 -23.03
CA ALA A 650 7.93 35.77 -21.97
C ALA A 650 8.98 36.88 -22.10
N GLY A 651 8.68 38.03 -21.48
CA GLY A 651 9.56 39.19 -21.45
C GLY A 651 10.76 39.03 -20.49
N PRO A 652 11.74 39.94 -20.56
CA PRO A 652 13.01 39.82 -19.83
C PRO A 652 12.92 40.05 -18.30
N ASN A 653 11.84 40.67 -17.82
CA ASN A 653 11.63 40.94 -16.40
C ASN A 653 10.92 39.76 -15.73
N ALA A 654 11.67 38.66 -15.55
CA ALA A 654 11.18 37.39 -15.03
C ALA A 654 11.42 37.23 -13.53
N ASP A 655 10.52 36.55 -12.83
CA ASP A 655 10.72 36.02 -11.47
C ASP A 655 10.38 34.52 -11.35
N GLY A 656 9.97 33.88 -12.45
CA GLY A 656 9.59 32.47 -12.49
C GLY A 656 8.17 32.19 -12.03
N SER A 657 7.36 33.22 -11.75
CA SER A 657 5.92 33.07 -11.50
C SER A 657 5.15 32.80 -12.80
N LEU A 658 3.89 32.35 -12.68
CA LEU A 658 2.97 32.26 -13.82
C LEU A 658 2.78 33.60 -14.56
N THR A 659 2.88 34.72 -13.86
CA THR A 659 2.70 36.05 -14.45
C THR A 659 3.95 36.59 -15.12
N ARG A 660 5.14 36.17 -14.66
CA ARG A 660 6.45 36.62 -15.16
C ARG A 660 7.42 35.43 -15.23
N PRO A 661 7.11 34.41 -16.05
CA PRO A 661 7.94 33.23 -16.15
C PRO A 661 9.32 33.57 -16.73
N PHE A 662 10.30 32.70 -16.52
CA PHE A 662 11.59 32.83 -17.21
C PHE A 662 11.44 32.51 -18.69
N ASN A 663 12.21 33.18 -19.54
CA ASN A 663 12.30 32.88 -20.98
C ASN A 663 13.61 32.16 -21.36
N ASN A 664 14.42 31.78 -20.38
CA ASN A 664 15.64 30.99 -20.56
C ASN A 664 15.73 29.87 -19.52
N ILE A 665 16.22 28.71 -19.93
CA ILE A 665 16.38 27.54 -19.05
C ILE A 665 17.70 27.60 -18.27
N ALA A 666 18.85 27.57 -18.98
CA ALA A 666 20.17 27.37 -18.37
C ALA A 666 21.24 28.36 -18.87
N GLN A 667 20.86 29.40 -19.60
CA GLN A 667 21.81 30.35 -20.17
C GLN A 667 22.54 31.16 -19.09
N VAL A 668 23.86 31.27 -19.25
CA VAL A 668 24.74 32.00 -18.33
C VAL A 668 24.71 33.50 -18.64
N GLY A 669 24.69 34.32 -17.60
CA GLY A 669 24.75 35.79 -17.72
C GLY A 669 23.41 36.48 -18.02
N VAL A 670 22.33 35.71 -18.16
CA VAL A 670 20.95 36.20 -18.25
C VAL A 670 20.08 35.54 -17.17
N PRO A 671 18.95 36.13 -16.76
CA PRO A 671 18.01 35.48 -15.86
C PRO A 671 17.52 34.15 -16.47
N SER A 672 17.75 33.05 -15.76
CA SER A 672 17.37 31.71 -16.20
C SER A 672 16.86 30.86 -15.06
N ALA A 673 15.98 29.90 -15.37
CA ALA A 673 15.34 29.06 -14.37
C ALA A 673 16.36 28.30 -13.50
N PHE A 674 17.35 27.63 -14.12
CA PHE A 674 18.34 26.81 -13.39
C PHE A 674 19.27 27.64 -12.51
N SER A 675 19.47 28.92 -12.83
CA SER A 675 20.23 29.83 -11.95
C SER A 675 19.48 30.26 -10.69
N SER A 676 18.15 30.02 -10.66
CA SER A 676 17.24 30.43 -9.58
C SER A 676 16.67 29.26 -8.76
N THR A 677 17.10 28.03 -9.03
CA THR A 677 16.60 26.82 -8.36
C THR A 677 17.32 26.50 -7.05
N PHE A 678 16.57 25.91 -6.12
CA PHE A 678 17.03 25.19 -4.94
C PHE A 678 16.64 23.71 -5.03
N PRO A 679 17.35 22.80 -4.33
CA PRO A 679 16.89 21.42 -4.18
C PRO A 679 15.44 21.37 -3.67
N GLY A 680 14.63 20.53 -4.31
CA GLY A 680 13.19 20.43 -4.08
C GLY A 680 12.34 21.31 -5.00
N ASP A 681 12.91 22.21 -5.80
CA ASP A 681 12.12 23.00 -6.77
C ASP A 681 11.61 22.16 -7.94
N ILE A 682 10.48 22.59 -8.51
CA ILE A 682 10.00 22.16 -9.83
C ILE A 682 10.29 23.28 -10.82
N VAL A 683 10.98 22.98 -11.93
CA VAL A 683 11.05 23.86 -13.10
C VAL A 683 10.05 23.34 -14.13
N ARG A 684 8.98 24.08 -14.37
CA ARG A 684 7.89 23.71 -15.28
C ARG A 684 7.99 24.51 -16.57
N ILE A 685 8.36 23.82 -17.65
CA ILE A 685 8.58 24.38 -18.98
C ILE A 685 7.31 24.16 -19.80
N VAL A 686 6.70 25.25 -20.28
CA VAL A 686 5.38 25.19 -20.93
C VAL A 686 5.46 25.30 -22.45
N GLY A 687 4.50 24.70 -23.14
CA GLY A 687 4.26 25.03 -24.55
C GLY A 687 3.82 26.48 -24.71
N ASN A 688 4.23 27.11 -25.81
CA ASN A 688 3.76 28.43 -26.20
C ASN A 688 3.19 28.35 -27.61
N GLY A 689 2.07 29.02 -27.85
CA GLY A 689 1.36 28.98 -29.13
C GLY A 689 1.86 30.02 -30.14
N GLY A 690 3.13 30.43 -30.05
CA GLY A 690 3.71 31.34 -31.04
C GLY A 690 3.01 32.70 -31.15
N SER A 691 2.88 33.17 -32.38
CA SER A 691 2.27 34.47 -32.72
C SER A 691 0.74 34.43 -32.70
N ASP A 692 0.14 33.27 -32.97
CA ASP A 692 -1.32 33.10 -33.00
C ASP A 692 -1.93 32.64 -31.67
N GLY A 693 -1.09 32.25 -30.70
CA GLY A 693 -1.48 31.80 -29.37
C GLY A 693 -2.05 30.38 -29.32
N ARG A 694 -1.88 29.57 -30.37
CA ARG A 694 -2.45 28.23 -30.51
C ARG A 694 -1.35 27.16 -30.49
N LEU A 695 -1.50 26.13 -29.65
CA LEU A 695 -0.45 25.11 -29.48
C LEU A 695 -0.41 24.10 -30.63
N GLU A 696 -1.53 23.91 -31.31
CA GLU A 696 -1.69 22.96 -32.42
C GLU A 696 -1.04 23.45 -33.74
N THR A 697 -0.75 24.74 -33.85
CA THR A 697 -0.08 25.38 -35.00
C THR A 697 1.42 25.46 -34.75
N VAL A 698 2.09 24.32 -34.71
CA VAL A 698 3.49 24.22 -34.27
C VAL A 698 4.53 25.04 -35.06
N GLY A 699 4.17 25.64 -36.20
CA GLY A 699 5.11 26.32 -37.11
C GLY A 699 5.59 27.69 -36.62
N ASP A 700 4.81 28.41 -35.82
CA ASP A 700 5.18 29.73 -35.27
C ASP A 700 5.44 29.71 -33.76
N ASN A 701 5.29 28.55 -33.12
CA ASN A 701 5.65 28.32 -31.72
C ASN A 701 7.15 28.57 -31.49
N ILE A 702 7.49 29.29 -30.42
CA ILE A 702 8.87 29.68 -30.13
C ILE A 702 9.58 28.52 -29.41
N ALA A 703 10.69 28.04 -29.97
CA ALA A 703 11.41 26.88 -29.43
C ALA A 703 12.39 27.26 -28.31
N TYR A 704 12.59 26.33 -27.36
CA TYR A 704 13.71 26.34 -26.42
C TYR A 704 14.95 25.79 -27.14
N GLU A 705 16.04 26.54 -27.16
CA GLU A 705 17.20 26.26 -28.01
C GLU A 705 18.46 25.92 -27.20
N ILE A 706 18.92 24.67 -27.26
CA ILE A 706 20.01 24.18 -26.41
C ILE A 706 21.19 23.72 -27.24
N GLY A 707 22.38 24.20 -26.88
CA GLY A 707 23.65 23.77 -27.49
C GLY A 707 24.33 24.89 -28.24
N TYR A 708 24.80 24.58 -29.44
CA TYR A 708 25.68 25.46 -30.19
C TYR A 708 25.13 25.78 -31.58
N GLY A 709 25.31 27.02 -32.03
CA GLY A 709 25.01 27.40 -33.40
C GLY A 709 26.07 26.92 -34.39
N LEU A 710 25.92 27.32 -35.66
CA LEU A 710 26.86 26.95 -36.74
C LEU A 710 28.18 27.72 -36.68
N LEU A 711 28.19 28.91 -36.06
CA LEU A 711 29.40 29.71 -35.85
C LEU A 711 30.18 29.19 -34.65
N GLN A 712 31.51 29.10 -34.78
CA GLN A 712 32.37 28.65 -33.70
C GLN A 712 32.15 29.49 -32.43
N GLY A 713 31.88 28.82 -31.31
CA GLY A 713 31.67 29.47 -30.01
C GLY A 713 30.28 30.10 -29.80
N SER A 714 29.37 30.04 -30.80
CA SER A 714 27.99 30.49 -30.60
C SER A 714 27.20 29.50 -29.75
N VAL A 715 26.67 29.98 -28.62
CA VAL A 715 25.80 29.21 -27.72
C VAL A 715 24.35 29.60 -28.01
N LEU A 716 23.46 28.62 -28.07
CA LEU A 716 22.03 28.82 -28.28
C LEU A 716 21.36 29.44 -27.04
N SER A 717 20.16 29.99 -27.23
CA SER A 717 19.57 30.92 -26.28
C SER A 717 19.26 30.33 -24.90
N ASP A 718 19.04 29.02 -24.77
CA ASP A 718 18.75 28.34 -23.49
C ASP A 718 19.96 27.70 -22.82
N GLY A 719 21.16 27.84 -23.39
CA GLY A 719 22.41 27.35 -22.80
C GLY A 719 23.14 26.30 -23.62
N PRO A 720 24.41 26.00 -23.30
CA PRO A 720 25.23 25.04 -24.04
C PRO A 720 24.82 23.58 -23.77
N SER A 721 24.17 23.32 -22.65
CA SER A 721 23.59 22.04 -22.25
C SER A 721 22.41 22.28 -21.31
N MET A 722 21.56 21.27 -21.14
CA MET A 722 20.51 21.27 -20.14
C MET A 722 20.75 20.11 -19.17
N ASP A 723 21.56 20.38 -18.16
CA ASP A 723 21.87 19.45 -17.07
C ASP A 723 21.00 19.78 -15.86
N ILE A 724 20.14 18.84 -15.46
CA ILE A 724 19.18 19.08 -14.39
C ILE A 724 19.91 19.30 -13.06
N PRO A 725 19.65 20.40 -12.33
CA PRO A 725 20.30 20.66 -11.06
C PRO A 725 19.96 19.63 -9.98
N LYS A 726 20.83 19.54 -8.96
CA LYS A 726 20.65 18.64 -7.82
C LYS A 726 19.29 18.83 -7.15
N GLY A 727 18.56 17.73 -6.96
CA GLY A 727 17.26 17.71 -6.29
C GLY A 727 16.15 18.50 -7.00
N VAL A 728 16.37 18.97 -8.23
CA VAL A 728 15.37 19.73 -9.00
C VAL A 728 14.62 18.81 -9.94
N THR A 729 13.32 19.04 -10.05
CA THR A 729 12.44 18.32 -10.97
C THR A 729 12.12 19.21 -12.16
N VAL A 730 12.46 18.80 -13.37
CA VAL A 730 12.03 19.48 -14.58
C VAL A 730 10.79 18.79 -15.13
N MET A 731 9.69 19.53 -15.25
CA MET A 731 8.47 19.10 -15.94
C MET A 731 8.38 19.84 -17.28
N ILE A 732 8.19 19.10 -18.35
CA ILE A 732 8.00 19.65 -19.70
C ILE A 732 6.59 19.33 -20.15
N ASP A 733 5.76 20.36 -20.29
CA ASP A 733 4.35 20.22 -20.64
C ASP A 733 4.14 20.04 -22.15
N ALA A 734 3.03 19.41 -22.51
CA ALA A 734 2.54 19.27 -23.89
C ALA A 734 2.63 20.59 -24.70
N GLY A 735 3.03 20.48 -25.97
CA GLY A 735 3.17 21.62 -26.88
C GLY A 735 4.52 22.36 -26.78
N ALA A 736 5.38 22.04 -25.81
CA ALA A 736 6.74 22.58 -25.76
C ALA A 736 7.61 22.03 -26.90
N ILE A 737 8.42 22.90 -27.50
CA ILE A 737 9.34 22.58 -28.61
C ILE A 737 10.78 22.84 -28.16
N PHE A 738 11.62 21.82 -28.23
CA PHE A 738 13.03 21.87 -27.96
C PHE A 738 13.82 21.66 -29.26
N LYS A 739 14.71 22.60 -29.56
CA LYS A 739 15.61 22.59 -30.71
C LYS A 739 17.05 22.51 -30.22
N SER A 740 17.72 21.41 -30.51
CA SER A 740 19.06 21.14 -29.98
C SER A 740 20.10 20.96 -31.07
N ASN A 741 21.34 21.37 -30.81
CA ASN A 741 22.48 21.08 -31.70
C ASN A 741 23.77 20.89 -30.90
N ARG A 742 24.45 19.77 -31.13
CA ARG A 742 25.69 19.34 -30.46
C ARG A 742 25.60 19.39 -28.93
N SER A 743 24.43 19.06 -28.39
CA SER A 743 24.09 19.10 -26.97
C SER A 743 23.29 17.88 -26.55
N ARG A 744 23.03 17.77 -25.24
CA ARG A 744 22.12 16.80 -24.64
C ARG A 744 21.29 17.46 -23.54
N ILE A 745 20.19 16.80 -23.19
CA ILE A 745 19.46 17.02 -21.95
C ILE A 745 19.86 15.86 -21.03
N GLY A 746 20.25 16.10 -19.78
CA GLY A 746 20.55 14.97 -18.91
C GLY A 746 20.33 15.15 -17.43
N VAL A 747 20.20 13.98 -16.81
CA VAL A 747 19.78 13.75 -15.44
C VAL A 747 20.85 12.93 -14.72
N GLY A 748 21.16 13.34 -13.49
CA GLY A 748 22.19 12.75 -12.66
C GLY A 748 23.60 13.24 -12.99
N SER A 749 24.57 12.78 -12.20
CA SER A 749 25.92 13.31 -12.23
C SER A 749 26.74 12.74 -13.38
N SER A 750 27.33 13.62 -14.20
CA SER A 750 28.27 13.26 -15.27
C SER A 750 29.72 13.20 -14.81
N THR A 751 30.05 13.77 -13.65
CA THR A 751 31.35 13.66 -12.96
C THR A 751 31.16 13.55 -11.45
N LEU A 752 32.15 13.03 -10.72
CA LEU A 752 32.12 13.00 -9.26
C LEU A 752 32.23 14.40 -8.62
N GLY A 753 32.84 15.36 -9.33
CA GLY A 753 33.08 16.71 -8.81
C GLY A 753 31.87 17.64 -8.83
N ILE A 754 30.82 17.31 -9.60
CA ILE A 754 29.59 18.09 -9.67
C ILE A 754 28.43 17.17 -9.30
N ASP A 755 27.83 17.41 -8.14
CA ASP A 755 26.69 16.65 -7.64
C ASP A 755 25.38 17.13 -8.27
N ARG A 756 24.71 16.24 -9.01
CA ARG A 756 23.37 16.43 -9.58
C ARG A 756 22.39 15.34 -9.15
N SER A 757 22.68 14.63 -8.05
CA SER A 757 21.81 13.56 -7.57
C SER A 757 20.41 14.08 -7.19
N GLY A 758 19.41 13.21 -7.26
CA GLY A 758 18.01 13.55 -7.00
C GLY A 758 17.37 14.49 -8.03
N GLY A 759 18.08 14.88 -9.10
CA GLY A 759 17.48 15.56 -10.24
C GLY A 759 16.53 14.64 -11.01
N ALA A 760 15.43 15.18 -11.53
CA ALA A 760 14.43 14.41 -12.27
C ALA A 760 13.94 15.12 -13.53
N LEU A 761 13.70 14.37 -14.61
CA LEU A 761 13.08 14.85 -15.84
C LEU A 761 11.72 14.15 -16.05
N GLN A 762 10.70 14.94 -16.28
CA GLN A 762 9.34 14.51 -16.59
C GLN A 762 8.88 15.19 -17.87
N VAL A 763 8.85 14.43 -18.97
CA VAL A 763 8.25 14.86 -20.24
C VAL A 763 6.80 14.42 -20.23
N LEU A 764 5.91 15.38 -20.08
CA LEU A 764 4.48 15.23 -19.85
C LEU A 764 3.68 15.52 -21.13
N GLY A 765 4.04 14.83 -22.22
CA GLY A 765 3.21 14.83 -23.41
C GLY A 765 1.87 14.14 -23.13
N ALA A 766 0.83 14.56 -23.85
CA ALA A 766 -0.51 14.02 -23.77
C ALA A 766 -0.94 13.42 -25.12
N PRO A 767 -1.86 12.44 -25.14
CA PRO A 767 -2.38 11.88 -26.38
C PRO A 767 -3.08 12.95 -27.24
N ILE A 768 -3.73 13.92 -26.61
CA ILE A 768 -4.42 15.04 -27.26
C ILE A 768 -4.19 16.33 -26.48
N LEU A 769 -4.23 17.48 -27.16
CA LEU A 769 -4.31 18.79 -26.53
C LEU A 769 -5.72 19.06 -26.04
N LEU A 770 -5.83 19.68 -24.86
CA LEU A 770 -7.09 20.12 -24.26
C LEU A 770 -7.12 21.65 -24.18
N ASP A 771 -8.29 22.24 -24.39
CA ASP A 771 -8.53 23.66 -24.12
C ASP A 771 -8.71 23.93 -22.62
N ARG A 772 -8.88 25.20 -22.24
CA ARG A 772 -9.08 25.59 -20.83
C ARG A 772 -10.35 25.04 -20.20
N SER A 773 -11.28 24.53 -21.00
CA SER A 773 -12.53 23.92 -20.59
C SER A 773 -12.46 22.39 -20.61
N GLY A 774 -11.29 21.81 -20.90
CA GLY A 774 -11.07 20.36 -20.96
C GLY A 774 -11.50 19.70 -22.27
N ASN A 775 -11.88 20.46 -23.30
CA ASN A 775 -12.29 19.89 -24.58
C ASN A 775 -11.07 19.62 -25.48
N ALA A 776 -11.15 18.54 -26.27
CA ALA A 776 -10.13 18.23 -27.27
C ALA A 776 -9.96 19.36 -28.30
N VAL A 777 -8.75 19.90 -28.40
CA VAL A 777 -8.38 20.87 -29.43
C VAL A 777 -8.33 20.18 -30.80
N LYS A 778 -8.83 20.85 -31.84
CA LYS A 778 -8.86 20.31 -33.20
C LYS A 778 -7.77 20.94 -34.07
N ALA A 779 -7.05 20.12 -34.82
CA ALA A 779 -6.13 20.55 -35.86
C ALA A 779 -6.89 21.04 -37.11
N SER A 780 -6.16 21.63 -38.06
CA SER A 780 -6.72 22.18 -39.30
C SER A 780 -7.39 21.15 -40.21
N ASP A 781 -7.07 19.87 -40.03
CA ASP A 781 -7.68 18.73 -40.71
C ASP A 781 -8.94 18.18 -40.01
N GLY A 782 -9.33 18.75 -38.86
CA GLY A 782 -10.49 18.34 -38.06
C GLY A 782 -10.24 17.18 -37.09
N LEU A 783 -9.03 16.63 -37.05
CA LEU A 783 -8.63 15.60 -36.08
C LEU A 783 -8.26 16.22 -34.73
N ASN A 784 -8.21 15.40 -33.67
CA ASN A 784 -7.69 15.87 -32.37
C ASN A 784 -6.21 16.23 -32.52
N ALA A 785 -5.86 17.44 -32.12
CA ALA A 785 -4.48 17.89 -32.12
C ALA A 785 -3.67 17.09 -31.08
N PRO A 786 -2.50 16.53 -31.43
CA PRO A 786 -1.69 15.75 -30.50
C PRO A 786 -1.06 16.65 -29.44
N GLY A 787 -1.06 16.20 -28.18
CA GLY A 787 -0.41 16.88 -27.06
C GLY A 787 1.08 16.58 -26.93
N SER A 788 1.80 16.40 -28.04
CA SER A 788 3.20 15.97 -28.01
C SER A 788 4.13 17.05 -27.46
N VAL A 789 5.20 16.60 -26.80
CA VAL A 789 6.40 17.42 -26.59
C VAL A 789 7.37 17.13 -27.72
N PHE A 790 7.92 18.16 -28.35
CA PHE A 790 8.77 18.00 -29.53
C PHE A 790 10.24 18.21 -29.17
N PHE A 791 11.10 17.26 -29.53
CA PHE A 791 12.55 17.39 -29.48
C PHE A 791 13.12 17.17 -30.88
N THR A 792 13.79 18.19 -31.43
CA THR A 792 14.33 18.12 -32.79
C THR A 792 15.68 18.83 -32.90
N SER A 793 16.28 18.76 -34.09
CA SER A 793 17.48 19.53 -34.42
C SER A 793 17.17 21.02 -34.47
N TRP A 794 18.10 21.85 -34.00
CA TRP A 794 18.05 23.30 -34.24
C TRP A 794 18.07 23.67 -35.73
N LEU A 795 18.58 22.77 -36.58
CA LEU A 795 18.60 22.91 -38.03
C LEU A 795 17.29 22.45 -38.71
N ASP A 796 16.24 22.11 -37.94
CA ASP A 796 14.93 21.72 -38.45
C ASP A 796 14.02 22.96 -38.59
N GLU A 797 13.75 23.37 -39.83
CA GLU A 797 12.87 24.50 -40.17
C GLU A 797 11.39 24.10 -40.23
N SER A 798 11.06 22.80 -40.17
CA SER A 798 9.69 22.32 -40.36
C SER A 798 8.77 22.48 -39.14
N ILE A 799 9.34 22.84 -37.98
CA ILE A 799 8.64 22.95 -36.72
C ILE A 799 9.24 24.09 -35.89
N GLY A 800 8.40 24.86 -35.20
CA GLY A 800 8.78 26.03 -34.43
C GLY A 800 9.23 27.21 -35.30
N LEU A 801 9.09 28.42 -34.76
CA LEU A 801 9.50 29.65 -35.40
C LEU A 801 10.96 29.58 -35.84
N ASP A 802 11.19 29.75 -37.14
CA ASP A 802 12.52 29.89 -37.71
C ASP A 802 12.83 31.38 -37.98
N ASN A 803 13.84 31.88 -37.28
CA ASN A 803 14.33 33.25 -37.41
C ASN A 803 15.78 33.31 -37.91
N TYR A 804 16.36 32.18 -38.32
CA TYR A 804 17.72 32.09 -38.83
C TYR A 804 17.73 32.32 -40.34
N SER A 805 18.50 33.32 -40.80
CA SER A 805 18.45 33.76 -42.20
C SER A 805 19.05 32.78 -43.23
N PRO A 806 20.07 31.97 -42.91
CA PRO A 806 20.50 30.88 -43.80
C PRO A 806 19.54 29.70 -43.72
N THR A 807 19.14 29.17 -44.88
CA THR A 807 18.42 27.89 -44.93
C THR A 807 19.29 26.75 -44.42
N THR A 808 18.75 26.01 -43.48
CA THR A 808 19.36 24.86 -42.82
C THR A 808 18.65 23.57 -43.23
N THR A 809 19.27 22.43 -42.96
CA THR A 809 18.66 21.13 -43.20
C THR A 809 19.06 20.21 -42.05
N PRO A 810 18.10 19.59 -41.37
CA PRO A 810 18.42 18.74 -40.23
C PRO A 810 19.01 17.41 -40.71
N ALA A 811 19.97 16.90 -39.96
CA ALA A 811 20.57 15.58 -40.19
C ALA A 811 20.54 14.73 -38.91
N ALA A 812 20.53 13.41 -39.09
CA ALA A 812 20.60 12.47 -37.97
C ALA A 812 21.86 12.71 -37.12
N GLY A 813 21.72 12.68 -35.79
CA GLY A 813 22.83 12.92 -34.86
C GLY A 813 23.25 14.39 -34.73
N ASN A 814 22.41 15.34 -35.15
CA ASN A 814 22.64 16.77 -34.89
C ASN A 814 22.70 17.08 -33.40
N TRP A 815 22.02 16.31 -32.56
CA TRP A 815 22.10 16.39 -31.11
C TRP A 815 22.08 14.99 -30.48
N GLY A 816 22.44 14.90 -29.20
CA GLY A 816 22.57 13.63 -28.48
C GLY A 816 21.23 12.97 -28.22
N GLY A 817 20.54 13.43 -27.19
CA GLY A 817 19.31 12.80 -26.72
C GLY A 817 19.00 13.19 -25.28
N LEU A 818 18.06 12.46 -24.68
CA LEU A 818 17.70 12.52 -23.27
C LEU A 818 18.54 11.50 -22.49
N VAL A 819 19.37 11.94 -21.55
CA VAL A 819 20.30 11.07 -20.82
C VAL A 819 19.87 10.92 -19.36
N PHE A 820 19.64 9.69 -18.94
CA PHE A 820 19.28 9.30 -17.59
C PHE A 820 20.40 8.45 -17.00
N LYS A 821 21.16 8.97 -16.03
CA LYS A 821 22.28 8.22 -15.46
C LYS A 821 22.44 8.38 -13.96
N ARG A 822 22.77 7.30 -13.24
CA ARG A 822 23.11 7.35 -11.81
C ARG A 822 24.29 6.47 -11.38
N ASP A 823 25.04 5.91 -12.34
CA ASP A 823 26.28 5.14 -12.11
C ASP A 823 27.25 5.84 -11.15
N LEU A 824 27.52 7.13 -11.39
CA LEU A 824 28.42 7.92 -10.56
C LEU A 824 27.82 8.28 -9.21
N ASP A 825 26.53 8.56 -9.16
CA ASP A 825 25.82 8.89 -7.92
C ASP A 825 25.77 7.68 -6.97
N ILE A 826 25.50 6.48 -7.50
CA ILE A 826 25.60 5.21 -6.76
C ILE A 826 27.03 5.01 -6.26
N SER A 827 28.04 5.16 -7.12
CA SER A 827 29.44 4.96 -6.73
C SER A 827 29.90 5.91 -5.61
N ALA A 828 29.30 7.10 -5.55
CA ALA A 828 29.55 8.11 -4.53
C ALA A 828 28.68 7.95 -3.28
N GLY A 829 27.79 6.95 -3.22
CA GLY A 829 26.89 6.71 -2.10
C GLY A 829 25.82 7.78 -1.91
N ARG A 830 25.42 8.47 -2.98
CA ARG A 830 24.39 9.52 -2.93
C ARG A 830 23.00 8.90 -2.93
N PHE A 831 22.13 9.42 -2.08
CA PHE A 831 20.74 8.97 -1.97
C PHE A 831 19.96 9.21 -3.27
N ASP A 832 19.14 8.23 -3.67
CA ASP A 832 18.18 8.31 -4.75
C ASP A 832 16.83 7.72 -4.31
N LEU A 833 15.73 8.33 -4.74
CA LEU A 833 14.37 7.90 -4.41
C LEU A 833 14.02 6.56 -5.09
N GLU A 834 14.72 6.18 -6.16
CA GLU A 834 14.56 4.87 -6.79
C GLU A 834 14.92 3.70 -5.85
N ASP A 835 15.79 3.92 -4.87
CA ASP A 835 16.18 2.88 -3.89
C ASP A 835 15.05 2.61 -2.89
N GLU A 836 14.14 3.57 -2.72
CA GLU A 836 12.90 3.47 -1.93
C GLU A 836 11.68 3.05 -2.78
N GLY A 837 11.91 2.67 -4.04
CA GLY A 837 10.85 2.26 -4.98
C GLY A 837 10.04 3.40 -5.59
N ILE A 838 10.55 4.63 -5.55
CA ILE A 838 9.90 5.83 -6.11
C ILE A 838 10.58 6.22 -7.44
N PHE A 839 9.85 6.11 -8.56
CA PHE A 839 10.38 6.24 -9.92
C PHE A 839 9.98 7.56 -10.58
N ARG A 840 10.83 8.58 -10.49
CA ARG A 840 10.44 9.94 -10.87
C ARG A 840 10.69 10.31 -12.33
N GLN A 841 11.53 9.54 -13.01
CA GLN A 841 11.93 9.82 -14.39
C GLN A 841 10.83 9.33 -15.34
N TYR A 842 10.35 10.22 -16.20
CA TYR A 842 9.17 9.95 -17.02
C TYR A 842 9.28 10.59 -18.39
N VAL A 843 9.03 9.83 -19.46
CA VAL A 843 8.99 10.33 -20.83
C VAL A 843 7.77 9.76 -21.55
N ASN A 844 6.76 10.59 -21.77
CA ASN A 844 5.51 10.17 -22.42
C ASN A 844 5.10 11.09 -23.57
N HIS A 845 4.55 10.49 -24.64
CA HIS A 845 4.06 11.18 -25.84
C HIS A 845 5.02 12.22 -26.44
N ALA A 846 6.33 11.98 -26.35
CA ALA A 846 7.35 12.81 -26.99
C ALA A 846 7.54 12.44 -28.47
N ASP A 847 7.74 13.44 -29.33
CA ASP A 847 8.22 13.30 -30.71
C ASP A 847 9.70 13.71 -30.77
N ILE A 848 10.58 12.72 -30.89
CA ILE A 848 12.03 12.87 -30.83
C ILE A 848 12.61 12.64 -32.24
N ARG A 849 13.27 13.65 -32.81
CA ARG A 849 13.78 13.64 -34.17
C ARG A 849 15.27 13.99 -34.22
N TYR A 850 16.00 13.37 -35.15
CA TYR A 850 17.39 13.73 -35.49
C TYR A 850 18.42 13.62 -34.34
N ALA A 851 18.09 12.82 -33.32
CA ALA A 851 18.94 12.54 -32.17
C ALA A 851 19.99 11.45 -32.48
N GLY A 852 20.70 10.93 -31.47
CA GLY A 852 21.67 9.83 -31.61
C GLY A 852 23.03 10.29 -32.12
N SER A 853 23.76 11.10 -31.36
CA SER A 853 25.02 11.72 -31.83
C SER A 853 26.26 11.04 -31.24
N SER A 854 27.25 10.77 -32.07
CA SER A 854 28.57 10.27 -31.67
C SER A 854 29.58 11.36 -31.27
N ALA A 855 29.14 12.62 -31.25
CA ALA A 855 30.00 13.79 -31.10
C ALA A 855 29.50 14.80 -30.06
N VAL A 856 28.75 14.33 -29.05
CA VAL A 856 28.34 15.18 -27.92
C VAL A 856 29.53 15.32 -26.98
N ILE A 857 29.86 16.57 -26.61
CA ILE A 857 30.89 16.83 -25.61
C ILE A 857 30.21 16.96 -24.25
N VAL A 858 30.55 16.07 -23.32
CA VAL A 858 30.10 16.08 -21.92
C VAL A 858 31.33 16.25 -21.04
N ASP A 859 31.40 17.35 -20.28
CA ASP A 859 32.54 17.66 -19.40
C ASP A 859 33.92 17.56 -20.10
N SER A 860 34.00 18.08 -21.32
CA SER A 860 35.19 18.04 -22.21
C SER A 860 35.55 16.66 -22.78
N ILE A 861 34.71 15.65 -22.58
CA ILE A 861 34.88 14.31 -23.15
C ILE A 861 33.84 14.09 -24.24
N GLN A 862 34.28 13.66 -25.42
CA GLN A 862 33.37 13.26 -26.48
C GLN A 862 32.74 11.91 -26.16
N GLN A 863 31.42 11.83 -26.22
CA GLN A 863 30.64 10.64 -25.91
C GLN A 863 29.60 10.37 -27.01
N ILE A 864 29.27 9.09 -27.17
CA ILE A 864 28.12 8.65 -27.95
C ILE A 864 26.89 8.76 -27.06
N VAL A 865 25.82 9.36 -27.59
CA VAL A 865 24.56 9.55 -26.89
C VAL A 865 23.42 9.11 -27.78
N ASN A 866 22.68 8.07 -27.37
CA ASN A 866 21.45 7.60 -28.00
C ASN A 866 20.31 8.63 -27.87
N ALA A 867 19.25 8.46 -28.66
CA ALA A 867 18.09 9.37 -28.60
C ALA A 867 17.46 9.43 -27.19
N VAL A 868 17.36 8.28 -26.52
CA VAL A 868 17.22 8.17 -25.07
C VAL A 868 18.35 7.28 -24.57
N GLN A 869 19.14 7.73 -23.60
CA GLN A 869 20.26 6.95 -23.05
C GLN A 869 19.96 6.66 -21.57
N ILE A 870 20.08 5.40 -21.16
CA ILE A 870 19.85 4.97 -19.78
C ILE A 870 21.11 4.30 -19.23
N VAL A 871 21.58 4.73 -18.05
CA VAL A 871 22.73 4.15 -17.35
C VAL A 871 22.40 3.99 -15.86
N ASP A 872 22.21 2.74 -15.42
CA ASP A 872 21.89 2.37 -14.04
C ASP A 872 20.65 3.04 -13.43
N MET A 873 19.74 3.63 -14.23
CA MET A 873 18.51 4.33 -13.81
C MET A 873 17.26 3.64 -14.38
N ARG A 874 16.06 3.88 -13.82
CA ARG A 874 14.81 3.23 -14.26
C ARG A 874 13.72 4.24 -14.66
N PRO A 875 13.84 4.91 -15.83
CA PRO A 875 12.79 5.79 -16.32
C PRO A 875 11.61 5.04 -16.93
N THR A 876 10.41 5.57 -16.71
CA THR A 876 9.20 5.16 -17.45
C THR A 876 9.20 5.84 -18.81
N ILE A 877 9.21 5.05 -19.89
CA ILE A 877 9.22 5.52 -21.29
C ILE A 877 8.00 4.92 -21.98
N SER A 878 7.04 5.75 -22.40
CA SER A 878 5.79 5.29 -23.02
C SER A 878 5.32 6.19 -24.17
N ASN A 879 4.66 5.60 -25.17
CA ASN A 879 3.99 6.32 -26.26
C ASN A 879 4.82 7.38 -27.01
N ASN A 880 6.15 7.23 -27.03
CA ASN A 880 7.06 8.15 -27.72
C ASN A 880 7.26 7.73 -29.18
N ARG A 881 7.48 8.73 -30.05
CA ARG A 881 7.85 8.53 -31.45
C ARG A 881 9.29 8.99 -31.66
N ILE A 882 10.18 8.06 -31.99
CA ILE A 882 11.60 8.36 -32.27
C ILE A 882 11.86 8.14 -33.77
N THR A 883 12.32 9.16 -34.48
CA THR A 883 12.58 9.08 -35.93
C THR A 883 13.86 9.78 -36.35
N ARG A 884 14.48 9.30 -37.44
CA ARG A 884 15.67 9.91 -38.05
C ARG A 884 16.88 10.02 -37.10
N SER A 885 17.00 9.13 -36.11
CA SER A 885 18.17 9.05 -35.22
C SER A 885 19.39 8.48 -35.95
N ALA A 886 20.60 8.91 -35.58
CA ALA A 886 21.85 8.37 -36.15
C ALA A 886 22.39 7.14 -35.38
N ASP A 887 21.86 6.89 -34.18
CA ASP A 887 22.17 5.71 -33.35
C ASP A 887 20.87 5.07 -32.83
N ALA A 888 21.00 4.10 -31.91
CA ALA A 888 19.90 3.40 -31.28
C ALA A 888 18.87 4.36 -30.66
N ALA A 889 17.60 3.92 -30.70
CA ALA A 889 16.48 4.68 -30.16
C ALA A 889 16.54 4.78 -28.63
N ILE A 890 16.96 3.70 -27.95
CA ILE A 890 17.17 3.61 -26.50
C ILE A 890 18.48 2.87 -26.24
#